data_AF-A0A9W9FHU5-F1
#
_entry.id   AF-A0A9W9FHU5-F1
#
_cell.length_a   1.000
_cell.length_b   1.000
_cell.length_c   1.000
_cell.angle_alpha   90.00
_cell.angle_beta   90.00
_cell.angle_gamma   90.00
#
_symmetry.space_group_name_H-M   'P 1'
#
loop_
_entity.id
_entity.type
_entity.pdbx_description
1 polymer ?
#
loop_
_entity_poly.entity_id
_entity_poly.type
_entity_poly.pdbx_seq_one_letter_code
_entity_poly.pdbx_strand_id
1 'polypeptide(L)'
;MKLNARVSCLRLLYILLSPSQWFDVYWPASRKACFALLFIGVISAKLLRIYSHLTSLSVDRFLLWGPTFLLQDIICILLAHTFCRNYQRRWLRVISILVMIPASLIISGLSAANISFYVQTGAEIHWRQAHWFHRDAASIKTLLTGLTGLVIGEVIFTIAAYVLSPYIYNFVRAGVSVFQYLLAPLFSKCWKWKGSTAENNPYEQVAIKDWDEESSVPETESMLGLDSPDIAPRQPTKPITTTSKVIRIFVGSAATYFLLLCLIRPYDAAYDFLTQTVAITPFVKPPTRTLTSSFYLPDLPGDYSWLYNHTAIGPTSKYDWMPLEKTPGFRDWYEGFNGSVPQHYDPNLDPIHLSNLEADIIEPLRETLKDGKLKIKHVFLFKLESTRADVFPVKKDGHIADIIRKSYSGQIPDDVEDRLANLTRNAEILTGVPSGFDQHDFEPRGGLYASDAYTGGTFTLKSIVASVCGAAPLVVDFNREFFHHIYQPCMPHIFNTLNKLSPATPKNSTKSRNSKDFKTWPWRSTMMQSITDDYDNQDRLTPAMGFDDKVTDKTITKDFKKKPGPNPEKYNFWGYEEHKLREYFLDALVQAEKKHERVFLTHLTGQTHHPWKMPIGEGYEELISSGLFNKNDKVNRYLNTIGVNDGWLGEVMDLLNEAGVADETLVVMVGDHGISLLEDGGVTPNDNPHVANFHVPLVFSHPSLPPITLNNRISSLQILPTILDLLVQSSSLDKTSAKAITDLLPLYEGQSMIREPIPESSGKQDWQFTVMNTGGTWLAMRSAAKPYRLVVPLVPDVEWRFSDISSDPNEDRALQSFNIKPLLKDVGKVHGESAREWVGEAAHVAQWWVAENWRRWEYLPEN
;
A
#
# COMPACT_ATOMS: atom_id res chain seq x y z
N MET A 1 1.08 20.57 -43.10
CA MET A 1 1.88 19.74 -44.04
C MET A 1 1.41 20.06 -45.46
N LYS A 2 2.21 20.75 -46.27
CA LYS A 2 2.03 20.73 -47.75
C LYS A 2 3.21 19.93 -48.28
N LEU A 3 3.00 18.63 -48.51
CA LEU A 3 3.95 17.86 -49.32
C LEU A 3 3.88 18.44 -50.73
N ASN A 4 4.98 18.99 -51.22
CA ASN A 4 5.13 19.28 -52.65
C ASN A 4 5.02 17.96 -53.40
N ALA A 5 3.89 17.75 -54.07
CA ALA A 5 3.57 16.58 -54.85
C ALA A 5 4.35 16.58 -56.18
N ARG A 6 5.67 16.42 -56.11
CA ARG A 6 6.54 15.95 -57.21
C ARG A 6 7.78 15.27 -56.61
N VAL A 7 7.57 14.21 -55.85
CA VAL A 7 8.62 13.24 -55.53
C VAL A 7 8.25 11.96 -56.27
N SER A 8 8.99 11.62 -57.33
CA SER A 8 8.81 10.40 -58.11
C SER A 8 8.80 9.17 -57.19
N CYS A 9 7.91 8.19 -57.45
CA CYS A 9 7.85 6.92 -56.70
C CYS A 9 9.23 6.21 -56.61
N LEU A 10 10.08 6.35 -57.63
CA LEU A 10 11.46 5.85 -57.63
C LEU A 10 12.34 6.51 -56.57
N ARG A 11 12.15 7.82 -56.33
CA ARG A 11 12.87 8.57 -55.28
C ARG A 11 12.42 8.15 -53.89
N LEU A 12 11.13 7.86 -53.72
CA LEU A 12 10.58 7.36 -52.45
C LEU A 12 11.10 5.95 -52.14
N LEU A 13 11.13 5.06 -53.14
CA LEU A 13 11.72 3.71 -53.04
C LEU A 13 13.22 3.78 -52.73
N TYR A 14 13.95 4.69 -53.38
CA TYR A 14 15.40 4.86 -53.18
C TYR A 14 15.74 5.42 -51.78
N ILE A 15 14.91 6.33 -51.25
CA ILE A 15 15.04 6.85 -49.87
C ILE A 15 14.66 5.76 -48.84
N LEU A 16 13.69 4.89 -49.13
CA LEU A 16 13.32 3.76 -48.27
C LEU A 16 14.37 2.64 -48.24
N LEU A 17 15.06 2.41 -49.36
CA LEU A 17 16.10 1.38 -49.51
C LEU A 17 17.50 1.85 -49.05
N SER A 18 17.65 3.13 -48.67
CA SER A 18 18.89 3.75 -48.24
C SER A 18 18.77 4.30 -46.80
N PRO A 19 19.24 3.57 -45.77
CA PRO A 19 19.17 4.01 -44.38
C PRO A 19 19.85 5.37 -44.14
N SER A 20 20.89 5.70 -44.93
CA SER A 20 21.62 6.97 -44.83
C SER A 20 20.82 8.15 -45.39
N GLN A 21 20.05 7.98 -46.46
CA GLN A 21 19.21 9.06 -47.01
C GLN A 21 17.92 9.25 -46.21
N TRP A 22 17.35 8.16 -45.69
CA TRP A 22 16.23 8.23 -44.74
C TRP A 22 16.60 9.07 -43.50
N PHE A 23 17.80 8.87 -42.97
CA PHE A 23 18.38 9.64 -41.87
C PHE A 23 18.45 11.15 -42.16
N ASP A 24 18.91 11.56 -43.35
CA ASP A 24 19.07 12.98 -43.69
C ASP A 24 17.72 13.68 -43.94
N VAL A 25 16.71 12.96 -44.42
CA VAL A 25 15.40 13.53 -44.78
C VAL A 25 14.45 13.64 -43.58
N TYR A 26 14.37 12.61 -42.74
CA TYR A 26 13.33 12.53 -41.69
C TYR A 26 13.79 13.02 -40.32
N TRP A 27 15.09 12.94 -40.00
CA TRP A 27 15.63 13.41 -38.71
C TRP A 27 15.27 14.87 -38.36
N PRO A 28 15.28 15.84 -39.30
CA PRO A 28 14.92 17.22 -38.99
C PRO A 28 13.50 17.41 -38.44
N ALA A 29 12.57 16.52 -38.82
CA ALA A 29 11.19 16.49 -38.35
C ALA A 29 11.06 15.63 -37.08
N SER A 30 11.60 14.40 -37.11
CA SER A 30 11.51 13.45 -35.99
C SER A 30 12.16 13.97 -34.71
N ARG A 31 13.27 14.73 -34.80
CA ARG A 31 13.92 15.32 -33.62
C ARG A 31 13.01 16.26 -32.82
N LYS A 32 12.07 16.95 -33.49
CA LYS A 32 11.11 17.85 -32.82
C LYS A 32 10.02 17.05 -32.13
N ALA A 33 9.59 15.95 -32.73
CA ALA A 33 8.64 15.01 -32.12
C ALA A 33 9.27 14.33 -30.88
N CYS A 34 10.50 13.83 -30.96
CA CYS A 34 11.20 13.26 -29.79
C CYS A 34 11.39 14.28 -28.67
N PHE A 35 11.73 15.53 -29.00
CA PHE A 35 11.80 16.62 -28.03
C PHE A 35 10.46 16.89 -27.35
N ALA A 36 9.38 16.96 -28.14
CA ALA A 36 8.04 17.21 -27.62
C ALA A 36 7.54 16.05 -26.75
N LEU A 37 7.83 14.80 -27.12
CA LEU A 37 7.50 13.62 -26.32
C LEU A 37 8.21 13.67 -24.96
N LEU A 38 9.51 13.94 -24.95
CA LEU A 38 10.27 14.11 -23.71
C LEU A 38 9.71 15.27 -22.87
N PHE A 39 9.44 16.42 -23.48
CA PHE A 39 8.89 17.59 -22.80
C PHE A 39 7.55 17.27 -22.12
N ILE A 40 6.64 16.61 -22.85
CA ILE A 40 5.33 16.21 -22.31
C ILE A 40 5.51 15.22 -21.17
N GLY A 41 6.39 14.22 -21.31
CA GLY A 41 6.66 13.25 -20.24
C GLY A 41 7.22 13.88 -18.97
N VAL A 42 8.23 14.76 -19.08
CA VAL A 42 8.81 15.47 -17.93
C VAL A 42 7.77 16.33 -17.22
N ILE A 43 7.01 17.15 -17.96
CA ILE A 43 6.03 18.05 -17.38
C ILE A 43 4.85 17.29 -16.78
N SER A 44 4.35 16.25 -17.45
CA SER A 44 3.22 15.46 -16.94
C SER A 44 3.58 14.72 -15.65
N ALA A 45 4.77 14.11 -15.59
CA ALA A 45 5.27 13.50 -14.35
C ALA A 45 5.43 14.52 -13.21
N LYS A 46 5.92 15.72 -13.52
CA LYS A 46 6.09 16.80 -12.52
C LYS A 46 4.76 17.33 -12.00
N LEU A 47 3.77 17.49 -12.89
CA LEU A 47 2.43 17.93 -12.50
C LEU A 47 1.75 16.90 -11.62
N LEU A 48 1.86 15.60 -11.95
CA LEU A 48 1.35 14.52 -11.11
C LEU A 48 1.99 14.56 -9.72
N ARG A 49 3.32 14.66 -9.65
CA ARG A 49 4.05 14.71 -8.37
C ARG A 49 3.69 15.90 -7.51
N ILE A 50 3.54 17.07 -8.12
CA ILE A 50 3.09 18.25 -7.37
C ILE A 50 1.66 18.03 -6.89
N TYR A 51 0.78 17.47 -7.73
CA TYR A 51 -0.62 17.19 -7.40
C TYR A 51 -0.78 16.17 -6.26
N SER A 52 -0.04 15.06 -6.29
CA SER A 52 -0.12 14.01 -5.28
C SER A 52 0.42 14.43 -3.90
N HIS A 53 1.23 15.49 -3.85
CA HIS A 53 1.88 16.00 -2.63
C HIS A 53 1.53 17.47 -2.34
N LEU A 54 0.35 17.95 -2.78
CA LEU A 54 -0.10 19.33 -2.54
C LEU A 54 -0.27 19.65 -1.05
N THR A 55 -0.63 18.65 -0.25
CA THR A 55 -0.88 18.77 1.20
C THR A 55 0.39 18.63 2.05
N SER A 56 1.50 18.18 1.46
CA SER A 56 2.74 17.88 2.16
C SER A 56 3.54 19.13 2.57
N LEU A 57 3.16 20.30 2.05
CA LEU A 57 3.72 21.60 2.38
C LEU A 57 2.60 22.58 2.71
N SER A 58 2.86 23.45 3.68
CA SER A 58 1.97 24.57 3.95
C SER A 58 1.87 25.51 2.74
N VAL A 59 0.69 26.11 2.54
CA VAL A 59 0.37 26.94 1.36
C VAL A 59 1.38 28.08 1.15
N ASP A 60 1.85 28.70 2.23
CA ASP A 60 2.86 29.76 2.20
C ASP A 60 4.22 29.27 1.67
N ARG A 61 4.67 28.08 2.09
CA ARG A 61 5.92 27.48 1.61
C ARG A 61 5.80 27.05 0.16
N PHE A 62 4.66 26.47 -0.22
CA PHE A 62 4.39 26.08 -1.59
C PHE A 62 4.41 27.29 -2.53
N LEU A 63 3.76 28.40 -2.16
CA LEU A 63 3.75 29.62 -2.97
C LEU A 63 5.14 30.25 -3.08
N LEU A 64 5.94 30.24 -2.01
CA LEU A 64 7.27 30.84 -2.00
C LEU A 64 8.32 30.00 -2.74
N TRP A 65 8.37 28.69 -2.49
CA TRP A 65 9.41 27.80 -3.00
C TRP A 65 8.97 26.96 -4.20
N GLY A 66 7.67 26.88 -4.49
CA GLY A 66 7.09 26.11 -5.60
C GLY A 66 7.79 26.29 -6.94
N PRO A 67 8.18 27.51 -7.36
CA PRO A 67 8.92 27.70 -8.60
C PRO A 67 10.19 26.83 -8.67
N THR A 68 10.92 26.68 -7.56
CA THR A 68 12.21 25.98 -7.50
C THR A 68 12.11 24.47 -7.81
N PHE A 69 10.92 23.87 -7.71
CA PHE A 69 10.72 22.43 -7.97
C PHE A 69 10.96 22.05 -9.44
N LEU A 70 10.95 23.03 -10.34
CA LEU A 70 11.18 22.83 -11.77
C LEU A 70 12.66 22.86 -12.18
N LEU A 71 13.60 23.05 -11.24
CA LEU A 71 15.01 23.25 -11.57
C LEU A 71 15.61 22.08 -12.39
N GLN A 72 15.42 20.84 -11.94
CA GLN A 72 15.95 19.66 -12.65
C GLN A 72 15.25 19.45 -13.99
N ASP A 73 13.94 19.70 -14.05
CA ASP A 73 13.13 19.56 -15.26
C ASP A 73 13.54 20.57 -16.33
N ILE A 74 13.79 21.83 -15.94
CA ILE A 74 14.34 22.87 -16.82
C ILE A 74 15.71 22.44 -17.36
N ILE A 75 16.61 21.94 -16.50
CA ILE A 75 17.92 21.44 -16.93
C ILE A 75 17.76 20.29 -17.94
N CYS A 76 16.88 19.32 -17.64
CA CYS A 76 16.58 18.20 -18.54
C CYS A 76 16.08 18.68 -19.90
N ILE A 77 15.11 19.61 -19.92
CA ILE A 77 14.54 20.19 -21.15
C ILE A 77 15.60 20.98 -21.94
N LEU A 78 16.47 21.73 -21.28
CA LEU A 78 17.54 22.49 -21.95
C LEU A 78 18.62 21.58 -22.56
N LEU A 79 18.98 20.50 -21.88
CA LEU A 79 19.88 19.47 -22.41
C LEU A 79 19.24 18.79 -23.63
N ALA A 80 17.99 18.33 -23.51
CA ALA A 80 17.22 17.74 -24.60
C ALA A 80 17.13 18.67 -25.82
N HIS A 81 16.82 19.95 -25.59
CA HIS A 81 16.75 20.95 -26.66
C HIS A 81 18.12 21.13 -27.36
N THR A 82 19.22 21.03 -26.61
CA THR A 82 20.58 21.11 -27.16
C THR A 82 20.89 19.92 -28.07
N PHE A 83 20.59 18.70 -27.65
CA PHE A 83 20.74 17.51 -28.51
C PHE A 83 19.81 17.53 -29.73
N CYS A 84 18.62 18.12 -29.62
CA CYS A 84 17.69 18.25 -30.75
C CYS A 84 18.00 19.42 -31.70
N ARG A 85 19.16 20.10 -31.60
CA ARG A 85 19.58 21.14 -32.57
C ARG A 85 19.93 20.56 -33.94
N ASN A 86 19.89 21.41 -34.98
CA ASN A 86 20.19 20.95 -36.34
C ASN A 86 21.70 21.01 -36.57
N TYR A 87 22.40 19.93 -36.26
CA TYR A 87 23.85 19.86 -36.43
C TYR A 87 24.22 19.60 -37.89
N GLN A 88 25.11 20.43 -38.45
CA GLN A 88 25.64 20.19 -39.81
C GLN A 88 26.52 18.93 -39.86
N ARG A 89 27.28 18.65 -38.81
CA ARG A 89 28.16 17.47 -38.72
C ARG A 89 27.34 16.19 -38.50
N ARG A 90 27.56 15.17 -39.34
CA ARG A 90 26.80 13.91 -39.33
C ARG A 90 26.98 13.11 -38.04
N TRP A 91 28.19 13.02 -37.49
CA TRP A 91 28.45 12.28 -36.25
C TRP A 91 27.70 12.87 -35.04
N LEU A 92 27.55 14.20 -34.97
CA LEU A 92 26.73 14.86 -33.94
C LEU A 92 25.24 14.52 -34.07
N ARG A 93 24.73 14.40 -35.30
CA ARG A 93 23.35 13.96 -35.55
C ARG A 93 23.13 12.51 -35.11
N VAL A 94 24.10 11.62 -35.35
CA VAL A 94 24.05 10.22 -34.89
C VAL A 94 24.04 10.14 -33.35
N ILE A 95 24.93 10.87 -32.66
CA ILE A 95 24.94 10.93 -31.19
C ILE A 95 23.60 11.45 -30.67
N SER A 96 23.06 12.50 -31.29
CA SER A 96 21.78 13.08 -30.90
C SER A 96 20.63 12.08 -31.01
N ILE A 97 20.62 11.21 -32.03
CA ILE A 97 19.63 10.13 -32.17
C ILE A 97 19.78 9.10 -31.05
N LEU A 98 21.00 8.61 -30.85
CA LEU A 98 21.30 7.55 -29.89
C LEU A 98 20.98 7.96 -28.45
N VAL A 99 21.03 9.26 -28.15
CA VAL A 99 20.62 9.79 -26.84
C VAL A 99 19.12 10.10 -26.81
N MET A 100 18.61 10.84 -27.79
CA MET A 100 17.27 11.43 -27.68
C MET A 100 16.13 10.43 -27.89
N ILE A 101 16.29 9.44 -28.78
CA ILE A 101 15.22 8.45 -28.98
C ILE A 101 15.02 7.63 -27.68
N PRO A 102 16.05 6.97 -27.12
CA PRO A 102 15.89 6.23 -25.88
C PRO A 102 15.45 7.12 -24.72
N ALA A 103 16.04 8.32 -24.56
CA ALA A 103 15.67 9.23 -23.48
C ALA A 103 14.19 9.65 -23.57
N SER A 104 13.69 9.96 -24.79
CA SER A 104 12.29 10.34 -24.96
C SER A 104 11.33 9.21 -24.61
N LEU A 105 11.60 7.97 -25.05
CA LEU A 105 10.77 6.80 -24.78
C LEU A 105 10.82 6.34 -23.32
N ILE A 106 12.00 6.39 -22.70
CA ILE A 106 12.13 6.04 -21.27
C ILE A 106 11.37 7.04 -20.42
N ILE A 107 11.53 8.34 -20.66
CA ILE A 107 10.87 9.37 -19.86
C ILE A 107 9.35 9.38 -20.08
N SER A 108 8.87 9.24 -21.32
CA SER A 108 7.42 9.14 -21.58
C SER A 108 6.84 7.88 -20.96
N GLY A 109 7.52 6.73 -21.11
CA GLY A 109 7.12 5.48 -20.50
C GLY A 109 7.07 5.52 -18.97
N LEU A 110 8.08 6.08 -18.30
CA LEU A 110 8.09 6.27 -16.85
C LEU A 110 6.96 7.20 -16.40
N SER A 111 6.71 8.29 -17.14
CA SER A 111 5.60 9.20 -16.84
C SER A 111 4.23 8.54 -17.04
N ALA A 112 4.05 7.75 -18.10
CA ALA A 112 2.82 7.02 -18.37
C ALA A 112 2.57 5.94 -17.31
N ALA A 113 3.63 5.24 -16.89
CA ALA A 113 3.57 4.29 -15.78
C ALA A 113 3.11 4.96 -14.48
N ASN A 114 3.68 6.11 -14.12
CA ASN A 114 3.28 6.86 -12.93
C ASN A 114 1.81 7.28 -12.95
N ILE A 115 1.36 7.88 -14.05
CA ILE A 115 -0.05 8.32 -14.18
C ILE A 115 -0.98 7.11 -14.12
N SER A 116 -0.65 6.03 -14.83
CA SER A 116 -1.47 4.81 -14.81
C SER A 116 -1.54 4.20 -13.42
N PHE A 117 -0.42 4.16 -12.69
CA PHE A 117 -0.38 3.64 -11.33
C PHE A 117 -1.21 4.52 -10.41
N TYR A 118 -1.01 5.85 -10.44
CA TYR A 118 -1.78 6.81 -9.63
C TYR A 118 -3.29 6.74 -9.89
N VAL A 119 -3.73 6.60 -11.14
CA VAL A 119 -5.16 6.45 -11.45
C VAL A 119 -5.73 5.15 -10.87
N GLN A 120 -4.91 4.11 -10.75
CA GLN A 120 -5.34 2.81 -10.23
C GLN A 120 -5.29 2.74 -8.71
N THR A 121 -4.26 3.32 -8.09
CA THR A 121 -3.91 3.16 -6.67
C THR A 121 -4.03 4.43 -5.83
N GLY A 122 -4.19 5.61 -6.45
CA GLY A 122 -4.15 6.89 -5.74
C GLY A 122 -2.75 7.33 -5.28
N ALA A 123 -1.70 6.52 -5.52
CA ALA A 123 -0.33 6.76 -5.06
C ALA A 123 0.68 6.85 -6.22
N GLU A 124 1.84 7.47 -6.01
CA GLU A 124 2.94 7.46 -6.97
C GLU A 124 3.82 6.19 -6.83
N ILE A 125 4.50 5.79 -7.90
CA ILE A 125 5.50 4.72 -7.83
C ILE A 125 6.75 5.23 -7.08
N HIS A 126 7.18 4.51 -6.05
CA HIS A 126 8.41 4.79 -5.30
C HIS A 126 9.69 4.43 -6.09
N TRP A 127 10.01 5.22 -7.13
CA TRP A 127 11.12 4.92 -8.04
C TRP A 127 12.50 4.78 -7.39
N ARG A 128 12.78 5.48 -6.28
CA ARG A 128 14.08 5.31 -5.56
C ARG A 128 14.26 3.90 -5.00
N GLN A 129 13.16 3.18 -4.82
CA GLN A 129 13.11 1.81 -4.30
C GLN A 129 12.94 0.78 -5.42
N ALA A 130 12.82 1.21 -6.69
CA ALA A 130 12.59 0.34 -7.83
C ALA A 130 13.70 -0.71 -8.07
N HIS A 131 14.90 -0.50 -7.48
CA HIS A 131 15.98 -1.48 -7.47
C HIS A 131 15.66 -2.76 -6.68
N TRP A 132 14.59 -2.82 -5.91
CA TRP A 132 14.13 -4.04 -5.21
C TRP A 132 12.87 -4.66 -5.86
N PHE A 133 12.20 -3.89 -6.73
CA PHE A 133 10.89 -4.17 -7.32
C PHE A 133 10.82 -5.43 -8.21
N HIS A 134 11.95 -5.85 -8.76
CA HIS A 134 12.04 -7.00 -9.68
C HIS A 134 12.17 -8.34 -8.96
N ARG A 135 12.17 -8.36 -7.62
CA ARG A 135 12.24 -9.58 -6.81
C ARG A 135 10.88 -10.07 -6.33
N ASP A 136 9.79 -9.35 -6.62
CA ASP A 136 8.46 -9.65 -6.10
C ASP A 136 7.41 -9.84 -7.21
N ALA A 137 6.73 -10.99 -7.18
CA ALA A 137 5.69 -11.36 -8.14
C ALA A 137 4.39 -10.54 -7.97
N ALA A 138 4.11 -10.01 -6.78
CA ALA A 138 2.92 -9.20 -6.50
C ALA A 138 3.06 -7.78 -7.05
N SER A 139 4.21 -7.15 -6.84
CA SER A 139 4.60 -5.85 -7.41
C SER A 139 4.63 -5.91 -8.92
N ILE A 140 5.17 -7.01 -9.49
CA ILE A 140 5.14 -7.25 -10.94
C ILE A 140 3.70 -7.43 -11.43
N LYS A 141 2.84 -8.21 -10.76
CA LYS A 141 1.44 -8.37 -11.15
C LYS A 141 0.66 -7.05 -11.06
N THR A 142 0.87 -6.25 -10.03
CA THR A 142 0.25 -4.92 -9.87
C THR A 142 0.72 -3.98 -10.98
N LEU A 143 2.02 -3.97 -11.30
CA LEU A 143 2.57 -3.24 -12.46
C LEU A 143 1.95 -3.72 -13.78
N LEU A 144 1.73 -5.03 -13.94
CA LEU A 144 1.10 -5.63 -15.10
C LEU A 144 -0.39 -5.27 -15.22
N THR A 145 -1.12 -5.09 -14.11
CA THR A 145 -2.50 -4.58 -14.16
C THR A 145 -2.57 -3.14 -14.66
N GLY A 146 -1.51 -2.34 -14.45
CA GLY A 146 -1.37 -0.98 -14.99
C GLY A 146 -0.89 -0.92 -16.45
N LEU A 147 -0.56 -2.07 -17.08
CA LEU A 147 0.03 -2.08 -18.42
C LEU A 147 -0.92 -1.47 -19.47
N THR A 148 -2.22 -1.72 -19.37
CA THR A 148 -3.21 -1.13 -20.28
C THR A 148 -3.24 0.40 -20.17
N GLY A 149 -3.22 0.94 -18.95
CA GLY A 149 -3.19 2.39 -18.73
C GLY A 149 -1.88 3.03 -19.19
N LEU A 150 -0.74 2.33 -19.00
CA LEU A 150 0.56 2.73 -19.54
C LEU A 150 0.52 2.84 -21.06
N VAL A 151 0.01 1.82 -21.76
CA VAL A 151 -0.09 1.82 -23.22
C VAL A 151 -1.00 2.95 -23.71
N ILE A 152 -2.15 3.16 -23.07
CA ILE A 152 -3.06 4.27 -23.38
C ILE A 152 -2.35 5.62 -23.18
N GLY A 153 -1.66 5.79 -22.05
CA GLY A 153 -0.90 7.00 -21.75
C GLY A 153 0.18 7.30 -22.79
N GLU A 154 0.94 6.30 -23.20
CA GLU A 154 2.00 6.45 -24.21
C GLU A 154 1.44 6.80 -25.60
N VAL A 155 0.30 6.23 -25.98
CA VAL A 155 -0.42 6.58 -27.22
C VAL A 155 -0.86 8.04 -27.18
N ILE A 156 -1.46 8.48 -26.07
CA ILE A 156 -1.89 9.88 -25.88
C ILE A 156 -0.68 10.83 -25.96
N PHE A 157 0.41 10.51 -25.26
CA PHE A 157 1.64 11.31 -25.29
C PHE A 157 2.24 11.39 -26.69
N THR A 158 2.26 10.29 -27.43
CA THR A 158 2.77 10.26 -28.81
C THR A 158 1.94 11.13 -29.75
N ILE A 159 0.60 11.04 -29.67
CA ILE A 159 -0.32 11.86 -30.47
C ILE A 159 -0.14 13.34 -30.13
N ALA A 160 -0.14 13.68 -28.84
CA ALA A 160 0.05 15.04 -28.36
C ALA A 160 1.42 15.60 -28.79
N ALA A 161 2.49 14.81 -28.66
CA ALA A 161 3.84 15.19 -29.08
C ALA A 161 3.90 15.46 -30.58
N TYR A 162 3.26 14.63 -31.41
CA TYR A 162 3.22 14.83 -32.86
C TYR A 162 2.56 16.17 -33.21
N VAL A 163 1.37 16.44 -32.65
CA VAL A 163 0.59 17.66 -32.92
C VAL A 163 1.29 18.91 -32.36
N LEU A 164 1.84 18.83 -31.15
CA LEU A 164 2.42 19.98 -30.43
C LEU A 164 3.90 20.22 -30.76
N SER A 165 4.57 19.31 -31.47
CA SER A 165 6.00 19.40 -31.78
C SER A 165 6.49 20.72 -32.36
N PRO A 166 5.81 21.39 -33.32
CA PRO A 166 6.30 22.68 -33.82
C PRO A 166 6.17 23.79 -32.78
N TYR A 167 5.14 23.75 -31.94
CA TYR A 167 4.86 24.79 -30.95
C TYR A 167 5.81 24.69 -29.76
N ILE A 168 5.93 23.50 -29.16
CA ILE A 168 6.79 23.24 -27.99
C ILE A 168 8.25 23.53 -28.33
N TYR A 169 8.75 23.02 -29.46
CA TYR A 169 10.14 23.24 -29.86
C TYR A 169 10.44 24.73 -30.11
N ASN A 170 9.54 25.45 -30.78
CA ASN A 170 9.74 26.88 -31.06
C ASN A 170 9.62 27.73 -29.79
N PHE A 171 8.74 27.37 -28.85
CA PHE A 171 8.60 28.02 -27.55
C PHE A 171 9.90 27.94 -26.74
N VAL A 172 10.46 26.74 -26.56
CA VAL A 172 11.72 26.55 -25.83
C VAL A 172 12.88 27.24 -26.58
N ARG A 173 12.92 27.16 -27.91
CA ARG A 173 13.91 27.86 -28.73
C ARG A 173 13.86 29.38 -28.53
N ALA A 174 12.66 29.97 -28.48
CA ALA A 174 12.48 31.39 -28.22
C ALA A 174 13.03 31.76 -26.83
N GLY A 175 12.70 31.00 -25.78
CA GLY A 175 13.25 31.18 -24.44
C GLY A 175 14.78 31.12 -24.42
N VAL A 176 15.37 30.07 -24.99
CA VAL A 176 16.84 29.90 -25.08
C VAL A 176 17.48 31.07 -25.82
N SER A 177 16.87 31.58 -26.89
CA SER A 177 17.40 32.72 -27.63
C SER A 177 17.46 33.98 -26.77
N VAL A 178 16.44 34.24 -25.94
CA VAL A 178 16.43 35.37 -25.00
C VAL A 178 17.58 35.26 -24.00
N PHE A 179 17.80 34.07 -23.42
CA PHE A 179 18.92 33.82 -22.52
C PHE A 179 20.30 34.00 -23.18
N GLN A 180 20.47 33.52 -24.41
CA GLN A 180 21.71 33.70 -25.16
C GLN A 180 22.05 35.18 -25.39
N TYR A 181 21.04 36.02 -25.69
CA TYR A 181 21.24 37.47 -25.83
C TYR A 181 21.52 38.17 -24.50
N LEU A 182 20.97 37.69 -23.38
CA LEU A 182 21.24 38.21 -22.04
C LEU A 182 22.67 37.90 -21.58
N LEU A 183 23.21 36.73 -21.94
CA LEU A 183 24.54 36.27 -21.56
C LEU A 183 25.65 36.71 -22.54
N ALA A 184 25.30 37.09 -23.77
CA ALA A 184 26.25 37.55 -24.79
C ALA A 184 27.23 38.65 -24.33
N PRO A 185 26.84 39.65 -23.52
CA PRO A 185 27.77 40.66 -22.98
C PRO A 185 28.77 40.11 -21.96
N LEU A 186 28.42 39.04 -21.24
CA LEU A 186 29.27 38.40 -20.23
C LEU A 186 30.31 37.48 -20.88
N PHE A 187 29.92 36.68 -21.87
CA PHE A 187 30.83 35.75 -22.56
C PHE A 187 31.70 36.39 -23.64
N SER A 188 31.25 37.49 -24.25
CA SER A 188 32.05 38.24 -25.24
C SER A 188 33.31 38.89 -24.64
N LYS A 189 33.38 39.04 -23.31
CA LYS A 189 34.58 39.52 -22.59
C LYS A 189 35.52 38.40 -22.14
N CYS A 190 35.03 37.17 -21.91
CA CYS A 190 35.84 36.09 -21.33
C CYS A 190 36.24 34.98 -22.31
N TRP A 191 35.55 34.81 -23.45
CA TRP A 191 35.86 33.73 -24.39
C TRP A 191 35.82 34.23 -25.83
N LYS A 192 36.98 34.64 -26.38
CA LYS A 192 37.17 34.79 -27.83
C LYS A 192 37.30 33.41 -28.47
N TRP A 193 36.22 32.61 -28.46
CA TRP A 193 36.18 31.41 -29.28
C TRP A 193 35.81 31.82 -30.71
N LYS A 194 36.78 31.75 -31.63
CA LYS A 194 36.58 31.82 -33.08
C LYS A 194 35.78 30.57 -33.51
N GLY A 195 34.47 30.59 -33.25
CA GLY A 195 33.53 29.59 -33.72
C GLY A 195 32.82 30.13 -34.96
N SER A 196 33.18 29.58 -36.12
CA SER A 196 32.55 29.75 -37.45
C SER A 196 31.14 30.35 -37.40
N THR A 197 31.08 31.67 -37.49
CA THR A 197 29.96 32.37 -38.10
C THR A 197 30.06 32.08 -39.59
N ALA A 198 29.03 31.44 -40.16
CA ALA A 198 28.84 31.45 -41.60
C ALA A 198 28.72 32.93 -42.02
N GLU A 199 29.80 33.47 -42.57
CA GLU A 199 29.78 34.73 -43.30
C GLU A 199 28.79 34.57 -44.45
N ASN A 200 27.80 35.47 -44.48
CA ASN A 200 27.10 35.79 -45.70
C ASN A 200 28.15 36.30 -46.70
N ASN A 201 28.61 35.46 -47.62
CA ASN A 201 29.26 35.95 -48.84
C ASN A 201 28.20 36.73 -49.64
N PRO A 202 28.37 38.05 -49.88
CA PRO A 202 27.64 38.68 -50.95
C PRO A 202 28.31 38.19 -52.24
N TYR A 203 27.64 37.35 -53.01
CA TYR A 203 28.01 37.18 -54.41
C TYR A 203 27.77 38.52 -55.10
N GLU A 204 28.84 39.27 -55.32
CA GLU A 204 28.84 40.46 -56.17
C GLU A 204 28.68 39.99 -57.61
N GLN A 205 27.59 40.42 -58.25
CA GLN A 205 27.25 40.06 -59.62
C GLN A 205 28.19 40.83 -60.55
N VAL A 206 29.19 40.15 -61.10
CA VAL A 206 30.08 40.72 -62.13
C VAL A 206 29.27 40.87 -63.42
N ALA A 207 29.15 42.11 -63.91
CA ALA A 207 28.50 42.40 -65.19
C ALA A 207 29.30 41.77 -66.34
N ILE A 208 28.65 40.88 -67.10
CA ILE A 208 29.19 40.35 -68.35
C ILE A 208 29.07 41.48 -69.39
N LYS A 209 30.21 41.90 -69.95
CA LYS A 209 30.28 42.80 -71.10
C LYS A 209 30.04 42.01 -72.38
N ASP A 210 29.12 42.51 -73.18
CA ASP A 210 28.82 42.07 -74.54
C ASP A 210 30.07 42.08 -75.43
N TRP A 211 30.25 41.01 -76.20
CA TRP A 211 31.11 40.95 -77.37
C TRP A 211 30.34 40.20 -78.47
N ASP A 212 29.90 40.95 -79.47
CA ASP A 212 29.38 40.45 -80.73
C ASP A 212 30.54 39.97 -81.61
N GLU A 213 30.39 38.80 -82.25
CA GLU A 213 30.94 38.55 -83.59
C GLU A 213 30.24 37.35 -84.26
N GLU A 214 29.88 37.56 -85.54
CA GLU A 214 29.12 36.69 -86.45
C GLU A 214 29.88 35.43 -86.88
N SER A 215 29.17 34.31 -87.15
CA SER A 215 29.21 33.59 -88.45
C SER A 215 28.48 32.21 -88.47
N SER A 216 27.59 32.07 -89.46
CA SER A 216 27.19 30.87 -90.25
C SER A 216 26.52 29.61 -89.63
N VAL A 217 25.44 29.20 -90.33
CA VAL A 217 24.43 28.11 -90.15
C VAL A 217 24.77 26.90 -91.08
N PRO A 218 24.17 25.66 -91.11
CA PRO A 218 23.16 24.95 -90.26
C PRO A 218 23.46 23.46 -89.83
N GLU A 219 22.58 22.96 -88.94
CA GLU A 219 22.03 21.57 -88.78
C GLU A 219 22.87 20.37 -88.28
N THR A 220 22.53 19.84 -87.09
CA THR A 220 22.01 18.46 -86.88
C THR A 220 21.58 18.21 -85.42
N GLU A 221 20.59 17.33 -85.24
CA GLU A 221 19.72 17.06 -84.08
C GLU A 221 20.41 16.53 -82.79
N SER A 222 19.90 16.90 -81.60
CA SER A 222 19.06 16.00 -80.76
C SER A 222 18.83 16.53 -79.32
N MET A 223 17.58 16.40 -78.87
CA MET A 223 17.09 16.20 -77.49
C MET A 223 17.66 17.00 -76.30
N LEU A 224 16.87 17.98 -75.81
CA LEU A 224 16.45 18.25 -74.42
C LEU A 224 16.30 19.77 -74.19
N GLY A 225 15.05 20.26 -74.15
CA GLY A 225 14.75 21.66 -73.84
C GLY A 225 13.58 21.75 -72.87
N LEU A 226 13.88 21.72 -71.57
CA LEU A 226 12.93 22.02 -70.49
C LEU A 226 12.69 23.53 -70.45
N ASP A 227 11.53 23.97 -70.91
CA ASP A 227 11.03 25.31 -70.62
C ASP A 227 10.80 25.46 -69.11
N SER A 228 11.44 26.48 -68.54
CA SER A 228 11.16 26.98 -67.20
C SER A 228 10.01 28.00 -67.27
N PRO A 229 8.96 27.89 -66.44
CA PRO A 229 8.12 29.04 -66.14
C PRO A 229 8.57 29.69 -64.82
N ASP A 230 8.91 30.97 -64.96
CA ASP A 230 8.97 32.04 -63.97
C ASP A 230 8.54 31.72 -62.53
N ILE A 231 9.51 31.81 -61.61
CA ILE A 231 9.24 31.97 -60.17
C ILE A 231 9.47 33.45 -59.84
N ALA A 232 8.36 34.17 -59.61
CA ALA A 232 8.39 35.51 -59.03
C ALA A 232 9.20 35.52 -57.72
N PRO A 233 10.03 36.55 -57.46
CA PRO A 233 10.88 36.60 -56.27
C PRO A 233 10.01 36.67 -55.00
N ARG A 234 10.07 35.61 -54.18
CA ARG A 234 9.59 35.65 -52.80
C ARG A 234 10.38 36.71 -52.05
N GLN A 235 9.67 37.73 -51.56
CA GLN A 235 10.24 38.70 -50.63
C GLN A 235 10.90 37.99 -49.44
N PRO A 236 12.10 38.42 -49.00
CA PRO A 236 12.74 37.87 -47.82
C PRO A 236 11.89 38.20 -46.59
N THR A 237 11.35 37.15 -45.95
CA THR A 237 10.76 37.28 -44.62
C THR A 237 11.84 37.82 -43.67
N LYS A 238 11.66 39.05 -43.20
CA LYS A 238 12.53 39.69 -42.21
C LYS A 238 12.78 38.74 -41.03
N PRO A 239 14.02 38.63 -40.53
CA PRO A 239 14.28 37.88 -39.32
C PRO A 239 13.53 38.55 -38.17
N ILE A 240 12.88 37.76 -37.31
CA ILE A 240 12.28 38.22 -36.05
C ILE A 240 13.46 38.61 -35.13
N THR A 241 14.01 39.80 -35.34
CA THR A 241 15.08 40.40 -34.53
C THR A 241 14.56 41.70 -33.95
N THR A 242 13.70 41.58 -32.94
CA THR A 242 13.40 42.63 -31.96
C THR A 242 12.56 42.02 -30.84
N THR A 243 13.13 41.08 -30.08
CA THR A 243 12.63 40.89 -28.71
C THR A 243 12.84 42.21 -27.99
N SER A 244 11.75 42.88 -27.62
CA SER A 244 11.78 44.17 -26.90
C SER A 244 12.75 44.09 -25.73
N LYS A 245 13.56 45.15 -25.52
CA LYS A 245 14.47 45.25 -24.36
C LYS A 245 13.74 44.98 -23.05
N VAL A 246 12.46 45.35 -22.96
CA VAL A 246 11.57 45.10 -21.82
C VAL A 246 11.39 43.61 -21.56
N ILE A 247 11.11 42.81 -22.60
CA ILE A 247 10.94 41.36 -22.48
C ILE A 247 12.23 40.71 -21.99
N ARG A 248 13.39 41.19 -22.46
CA ARG A 248 14.70 40.69 -22.04
C ARG A 248 14.97 40.99 -20.57
N ILE A 249 14.73 42.23 -20.14
CA ILE A 249 14.89 42.63 -18.73
C ILE A 249 13.95 41.82 -17.85
N PHE A 250 12.69 41.66 -18.25
CA PHE A 250 11.70 40.89 -17.51
C PHE A 250 12.12 39.42 -17.35
N VAL A 251 12.42 38.72 -18.46
CA VAL A 251 12.85 37.31 -18.42
C VAL A 251 14.17 37.15 -17.66
N GLY A 252 15.12 38.07 -17.83
CA GLY A 252 16.38 38.07 -17.10
C GLY A 252 16.16 38.23 -15.59
N SER A 253 15.34 39.20 -15.18
CA SER A 253 15.02 39.44 -13.77
C SER A 253 14.28 38.24 -13.14
N ALA A 254 13.34 37.63 -13.86
CA ALA A 254 12.61 36.45 -13.41
C ALA A 254 13.55 35.23 -13.26
N ALA A 255 14.50 35.04 -14.20
CA ALA A 255 15.48 33.97 -14.12
C ALA A 255 16.49 34.18 -12.99
N THR A 256 16.96 35.42 -12.78
CA THR A 256 17.82 35.76 -11.65
C THR A 256 17.09 35.55 -10.34
N TYR A 257 15.83 35.97 -10.23
CA TYR A 257 15.00 35.72 -9.04
C TYR A 257 14.80 34.22 -8.79
N PHE A 258 14.49 33.44 -9.82
CA PHE A 258 14.40 31.98 -9.73
C PHE A 258 15.71 31.34 -9.24
N LEU A 259 16.85 31.73 -9.79
CA LEU A 259 18.16 31.21 -9.36
C LEU A 259 18.49 31.62 -7.92
N LEU A 260 18.17 32.86 -7.53
CA LEU A 260 18.32 33.31 -6.14
C LEU A 260 17.46 32.45 -5.22
N LEU A 261 16.18 32.23 -5.54
CA LEU A 261 15.30 31.34 -4.78
C LEU A 261 15.91 29.93 -4.64
N CYS A 262 16.43 29.35 -5.73
CA CYS A 262 17.09 28.04 -5.68
C CYS A 262 18.33 28.01 -4.76
N LEU A 263 19.06 29.12 -4.64
CA LEU A 263 20.27 29.23 -3.81
C LEU A 263 19.96 29.49 -2.33
N ILE A 264 18.94 30.29 -2.03
CA ILE A 264 18.57 30.66 -0.65
C ILE A 264 17.54 29.70 -0.03
N ARG A 265 16.99 28.77 -0.83
CA ARG A 265 16.02 27.76 -0.37
C ARG A 265 16.62 26.96 0.79
N PRO A 266 15.95 26.91 1.95
CA PRO A 266 16.47 26.14 3.08
C PRO A 266 16.49 24.65 2.72
N TYR A 267 17.38 23.90 3.37
CA TYR A 267 17.41 22.46 3.23
C TYR A 267 16.16 21.85 3.87
N ASP A 268 15.37 21.14 3.07
CA ASP A 268 14.19 20.40 3.50
C ASP A 268 14.00 19.20 2.55
N ALA A 269 13.77 18.01 3.10
CA ALA A 269 13.55 16.78 2.34
C ALA A 269 12.37 16.91 1.34
N ALA A 270 11.32 17.65 1.70
CA ALA A 270 10.18 17.89 0.81
C ALA A 270 10.61 18.60 -0.48
N TYR A 271 11.48 19.62 -0.36
CA TYR A 271 11.94 20.36 -1.52
C TYR A 271 12.86 19.52 -2.40
N ASP A 272 13.71 18.68 -1.83
CA ASP A 272 14.55 17.77 -2.62
C ASP A 272 13.69 16.77 -3.40
N PHE A 273 12.74 16.12 -2.72
CA PHE A 273 11.82 15.17 -3.33
C PHE A 273 10.99 15.79 -4.46
N LEU A 274 10.35 16.95 -4.22
CA LEU A 274 9.54 17.65 -5.22
C LEU A 274 10.39 18.22 -6.38
N THR A 275 11.67 18.51 -6.15
CA THR A 275 12.58 18.98 -7.21
C THR A 275 13.02 17.85 -8.15
N GLN A 276 12.95 16.59 -7.72
CA GLN A 276 13.45 15.48 -8.53
C GLN A 276 12.66 15.31 -9.83
N THR A 277 13.40 15.12 -10.92
CA THR A 277 12.81 14.78 -12.23
C THR A 277 12.68 13.27 -12.37
N VAL A 278 11.66 12.81 -13.11
CA VAL A 278 11.38 11.37 -13.31
C VAL A 278 12.57 10.62 -13.94
N ALA A 279 13.41 11.31 -14.71
CA ALA A 279 14.61 10.74 -15.33
C ALA A 279 15.73 10.41 -14.32
N ILE A 280 15.78 11.13 -13.19
CA ILE A 280 16.85 11.01 -12.19
C ILE A 280 16.38 10.16 -11.00
N THR A 281 15.09 10.22 -10.66
CA THR A 281 14.52 9.59 -9.45
C THR A 281 14.94 8.12 -9.27
N PRO A 282 14.92 7.24 -10.29
CA PRO A 282 15.34 5.84 -10.13
C PRO A 282 16.81 5.63 -9.77
N PHE A 283 17.68 6.63 -9.97
CA PHE A 283 19.12 6.52 -9.76
C PHE A 283 19.60 7.23 -8.49
N VAL A 284 18.71 7.93 -7.80
CA VAL A 284 19.03 8.56 -6.51
C VAL A 284 18.99 7.49 -5.43
N LYS A 285 20.14 7.18 -4.86
CA LYS A 285 20.21 6.27 -3.72
C LYS A 285 19.64 6.98 -2.48
N PRO A 286 18.77 6.32 -1.70
CA PRO A 286 18.39 6.85 -0.40
C PRO A 286 19.63 6.96 0.51
N PRO A 287 19.63 7.91 1.47
CA PRO A 287 20.70 8.01 2.46
C PRO A 287 20.90 6.65 3.17
N THR A 288 22.15 6.29 3.42
CA THR A 288 22.53 5.02 4.05
C THR A 288 21.84 4.86 5.40
N ARG A 289 21.03 3.80 5.54
CA ARG A 289 20.37 3.42 6.79
C ARG A 289 21.43 3.07 7.84
N THR A 290 21.26 3.58 9.05
CA THR A 290 22.00 3.05 10.21
C THR A 290 21.44 1.67 10.57
N LEU A 291 22.32 0.72 10.91
CA LEU A 291 21.98 -0.66 11.32
C LEU A 291 20.91 -0.77 12.42
N THR A 292 20.65 0.30 13.17
CA THR A 292 19.84 0.30 14.38
C THR A 292 18.43 0.88 14.22
N SER A 293 18.08 1.50 13.08
CA SER A 293 16.72 2.01 12.84
C SER A 293 16.40 2.14 11.35
N SER A 294 15.13 1.96 10.97
CA SER A 294 14.67 2.12 9.59
C SER A 294 14.63 3.58 9.13
N PHE A 295 14.47 4.53 10.07
CA PHE A 295 14.38 5.97 9.81
C PHE A 295 15.19 6.81 10.82
N TYR A 296 15.63 7.98 10.37
CA TYR A 296 16.38 8.94 11.21
C TYR A 296 15.43 9.90 11.93
N LEU A 297 15.58 10.01 13.25
CA LEU A 297 14.91 11.02 14.06
C LEU A 297 15.94 12.10 14.47
N PRO A 298 15.68 13.39 14.21
CA PRO A 298 16.55 14.46 14.67
C PRO A 298 16.46 14.62 16.19
N ASP A 299 17.42 15.31 16.80
CA ASP A 299 17.33 15.64 18.24
C ASP A 299 16.06 16.47 18.52
N LEU A 300 15.16 15.86 19.30
CA LEU A 300 13.95 16.45 19.85
C LEU A 300 14.12 16.63 21.36
N PRO A 301 13.45 17.63 21.97
CA PRO A 301 13.54 17.85 23.40
C PRO A 301 12.87 16.71 24.19
N GLY A 302 13.51 16.27 25.28
CA GLY A 302 13.01 15.23 26.19
C GLY A 302 14.13 14.30 26.66
N ASP A 303 13.92 13.62 27.79
CA ASP A 303 14.79 12.52 28.24
C ASP A 303 14.11 11.18 27.92
N TYR A 304 14.71 10.45 26.97
CA TYR A 304 14.23 9.16 26.50
C TYR A 304 15.19 8.01 26.87
N SER A 305 16.05 8.22 27.87
CA SER A 305 16.96 7.18 28.38
C SER A 305 16.22 5.93 28.87
N TRP A 306 14.99 6.09 29.35
CA TRP A 306 14.11 4.99 29.74
C TRP A 306 13.71 4.07 28.56
N LEU A 307 13.75 4.56 27.32
CA LEU A 307 13.59 3.73 26.12
C LEU A 307 14.95 3.15 25.67
N TYR A 308 15.88 4.04 25.31
CA TYR A 308 17.08 3.64 24.56
C TYR A 308 18.10 2.80 25.33
N ASN A 309 18.06 2.81 26.67
CA ASN A 309 18.94 1.98 27.49
C ASN A 309 18.34 0.58 27.80
N HIS A 310 17.15 0.27 27.29
CA HIS A 310 16.44 -0.98 27.58
C HIS A 310 16.17 -1.80 26.30
N THR A 311 16.01 -3.10 26.49
CA THR A 311 15.55 -4.09 25.51
C THR A 311 14.47 -4.93 26.18
N ALA A 312 13.50 -5.40 25.40
CA ALA A 312 12.44 -6.28 25.84
C ALA A 312 12.84 -7.77 25.78
N ILE A 313 14.09 -8.10 25.44
CA ILE A 313 14.58 -9.47 25.38
C ILE A 313 15.35 -9.79 26.67
N GLY A 314 14.94 -10.88 27.33
CA GLY A 314 15.51 -11.34 28.60
C GLY A 314 15.80 -12.85 28.60
N PRO A 315 16.40 -13.36 29.69
CA PRO A 315 16.57 -14.80 29.89
C PRO A 315 15.23 -15.51 30.07
N THR A 316 15.03 -16.64 29.40
CA THR A 316 13.77 -17.37 29.43
C THR A 316 13.51 -18.06 30.78
N SER A 317 12.27 -17.95 31.29
CA SER A 317 11.81 -18.69 32.48
C SER A 317 11.60 -20.18 32.19
N LYS A 318 12.03 -21.06 33.10
CA LYS A 318 11.80 -22.52 32.99
C LYS A 318 10.50 -22.92 33.66
N TYR A 319 9.64 -23.64 32.93
CA TYR A 319 8.40 -24.20 33.48
C TYR A 319 8.52 -25.71 33.69
N ASP A 320 7.88 -26.21 34.74
CA ASP A 320 7.86 -27.63 35.16
C ASP A 320 7.10 -28.55 34.20
N TRP A 321 6.09 -28.01 33.51
CA TRP A 321 5.26 -28.75 32.56
C TRP A 321 5.90 -28.86 31.17
N MET A 322 6.99 -28.14 30.88
CA MET A 322 7.55 -28.11 29.52
C MET A 322 7.99 -29.50 29.05
N PRO A 323 7.62 -29.93 27.82
CA PRO A 323 8.06 -31.20 27.28
C PRO A 323 9.60 -31.25 27.14
N LEU A 324 10.21 -32.39 27.47
CA LEU A 324 11.66 -32.61 27.31
C LEU A 324 12.11 -32.54 25.84
N GLU A 325 11.24 -32.99 24.94
CA GLU A 325 11.48 -32.93 23.49
C GLU A 325 11.15 -31.53 22.95
N LYS A 326 12.04 -31.01 22.10
CA LYS A 326 11.85 -29.71 21.43
C LYS A 326 10.50 -29.68 20.71
N THR A 327 9.70 -28.66 21.00
CA THR A 327 8.37 -28.48 20.42
C THR A 327 8.32 -27.22 19.55
N PRO A 328 7.75 -27.27 18.33
CA PRO A 328 7.61 -26.10 17.47
C PRO A 328 6.91 -24.94 18.20
N GLY A 329 7.38 -23.71 17.95
CA GLY A 329 6.91 -22.49 18.63
C GLY A 329 7.54 -22.24 20.00
N PHE A 330 8.18 -23.24 20.64
CA PHE A 330 8.76 -23.12 21.98
C PHE A 330 10.30 -23.17 21.97
N ARG A 331 10.92 -22.80 20.85
CA ARG A 331 12.37 -22.88 20.63
C ARG A 331 13.18 -22.23 21.77
N ASP A 332 12.69 -21.09 22.26
CA ASP A 332 13.38 -20.21 23.21
C ASP A 332 13.45 -20.74 24.65
N TRP A 333 12.79 -21.87 24.94
CA TRP A 333 12.85 -22.53 26.26
C TRP A 333 13.84 -23.69 26.32
N TYR A 334 14.44 -24.05 25.18
CA TYR A 334 15.42 -25.13 25.10
C TYR A 334 16.83 -24.57 24.97
N GLU A 335 17.84 -25.32 25.43
CA GLU A 335 19.24 -24.89 25.35
C GLU A 335 19.64 -24.50 23.91
N GLY A 336 20.25 -23.32 23.81
CA GLY A 336 20.70 -22.74 22.55
C GLY A 336 21.93 -23.45 21.98
N PHE A 337 22.27 -23.12 20.73
CA PHE A 337 23.55 -23.54 20.13
C PHE A 337 24.71 -23.04 21.01
N ASN A 338 25.69 -23.92 21.27
CA ASN A 338 26.90 -23.66 22.06
C ASN A 338 26.67 -23.28 23.55
N GLY A 339 25.56 -23.70 24.16
CA GLY A 339 25.32 -23.46 25.60
C GLY A 339 25.03 -22.00 25.94
N SER A 340 24.58 -21.21 24.96
CA SER A 340 24.05 -19.87 25.17
C SER A 340 22.79 -19.91 26.04
N VAL A 341 22.62 -18.90 26.88
CA VAL A 341 21.41 -18.74 27.71
C VAL A 341 20.23 -18.49 26.76
N PRO A 342 19.16 -19.29 26.82
CA PRO A 342 17.98 -19.06 25.99
C PRO A 342 17.38 -17.69 26.30
N GLN A 343 17.04 -16.96 25.23
CA GLN A 343 16.48 -15.62 25.30
C GLN A 343 15.07 -15.60 24.70
N HIS A 344 14.19 -14.80 25.28
CA HIS A 344 12.81 -14.63 24.84
C HIS A 344 12.34 -13.21 25.15
N TYR A 345 11.18 -12.82 24.61
CA TYR A 345 10.51 -11.58 25.03
C TYR A 345 10.16 -11.65 26.53
N ASP A 346 10.59 -10.66 27.30
CA ASP A 346 10.30 -10.52 28.72
C ASP A 346 9.44 -9.26 28.97
N PRO A 347 8.15 -9.41 29.33
CA PRO A 347 7.26 -8.29 29.58
C PRO A 347 7.74 -7.37 30.72
N ASN A 348 8.57 -7.86 31.65
CA ASN A 348 9.09 -7.05 32.76
C ASN A 348 10.23 -6.12 32.32
N LEU A 349 10.94 -6.47 31.24
CA LEU A 349 12.01 -5.67 30.66
C LEU A 349 11.50 -4.71 29.58
N ASP A 350 10.29 -4.92 29.07
CA ASP A 350 9.69 -4.04 28.09
C ASP A 350 9.25 -2.70 28.74
N PRO A 351 9.88 -1.56 28.36
CA PRO A 351 9.57 -0.26 28.95
C PRO A 351 8.16 0.24 28.61
N ILE A 352 7.51 -0.28 27.56
CA ILE A 352 6.19 0.15 27.11
C ILE A 352 5.08 -0.89 27.36
N HIS A 353 5.41 -2.07 27.90
CA HIS A 353 4.41 -3.09 28.19
C HIS A 353 3.54 -2.75 29.41
N LEU A 354 2.25 -3.05 29.29
CA LEU A 354 1.22 -2.98 30.32
C LEU A 354 0.42 -4.29 30.34
N SER A 355 0.08 -4.76 31.54
CA SER A 355 -0.72 -5.98 31.73
C SER A 355 -1.91 -5.70 32.63
N ASN A 356 -3.06 -6.24 32.27
CA ASN A 356 -4.29 -6.18 33.06
C ASN A 356 -4.67 -7.52 33.70
N LEU A 357 -3.76 -8.49 33.75
CA LEU A 357 -4.06 -9.83 34.29
C LEU A 357 -4.39 -9.82 35.79
N GLU A 358 -3.89 -8.83 36.53
CA GLU A 358 -4.25 -8.60 37.94
C GLU A 358 -5.62 -7.91 38.11
N ALA A 359 -6.15 -7.32 37.04
CA ALA A 359 -7.45 -6.68 37.08
C ALA A 359 -8.56 -7.73 37.14
N ASP A 360 -9.66 -7.32 37.75
CA ASP A 360 -10.87 -8.10 37.88
C ASP A 360 -11.53 -8.35 36.50
N ILE A 361 -12.14 -9.54 36.32
CA ILE A 361 -12.97 -9.83 35.14
C ILE A 361 -14.16 -8.86 35.11
N ILE A 362 -14.49 -8.33 33.92
CA ILE A 362 -15.59 -7.38 33.72
C ILE A 362 -16.95 -8.01 34.07
N GLU A 363 -17.88 -7.22 34.62
CA GLU A 363 -19.27 -7.64 34.78
C GLU A 363 -20.06 -7.26 33.50
N PRO A 364 -21.06 -8.07 33.07
CA PRO A 364 -21.60 -9.29 33.69
C PRO A 364 -20.84 -10.59 33.35
N LEU A 365 -19.73 -10.52 32.61
CA LEU A 365 -18.99 -11.69 32.13
C LEU A 365 -18.50 -12.59 33.29
N ARG A 366 -18.10 -11.99 34.41
CA ARG A 366 -17.64 -12.71 35.60
C ARG A 366 -18.69 -13.67 36.16
N GLU A 367 -19.95 -13.27 36.23
CA GLU A 367 -21.05 -14.12 36.68
C GLU A 367 -21.20 -15.34 35.77
N THR A 368 -21.21 -15.12 34.46
CA THR A 368 -21.30 -16.20 33.45
C THR A 368 -20.16 -17.20 33.55
N LEU A 369 -18.93 -16.72 33.78
CA LEU A 369 -17.75 -17.59 33.93
C LEU A 369 -17.79 -18.40 35.24
N LYS A 370 -18.32 -17.84 36.33
CA LYS A 370 -18.48 -18.53 37.62
C LYS A 370 -19.58 -19.60 37.59
N ASP A 371 -20.64 -19.37 36.84
CA ASP A 371 -21.79 -20.30 36.74
C ASP A 371 -21.43 -21.63 36.07
N GLY A 372 -20.27 -21.72 35.38
CA GLY A 372 -19.81 -22.94 34.70
C GLY A 372 -20.64 -23.33 33.47
N LYS A 373 -21.52 -22.43 33.00
CA LYS A 373 -22.36 -22.64 31.81
C LYS A 373 -21.58 -22.50 30.50
N LEU A 374 -20.52 -21.68 30.50
CA LEU A 374 -19.68 -21.47 29.32
C LEU A 374 -18.76 -22.68 29.11
N LYS A 375 -18.94 -23.39 27.99
CA LYS A 375 -18.08 -24.51 27.58
C LYS A 375 -17.43 -24.18 26.25
N ILE A 376 -16.11 -24.10 26.21
CA ILE A 376 -15.38 -23.82 24.98
C ILE A 376 -14.66 -25.10 24.55
N LYS A 377 -15.34 -25.95 23.77
CA LYS A 377 -14.77 -27.18 23.20
C LYS A 377 -13.98 -26.90 21.93
N HIS A 378 -14.53 -26.07 21.04
CA HIS A 378 -13.89 -25.63 19.80
C HIS A 378 -13.68 -24.11 19.79
N VAL A 379 -12.70 -23.67 19.00
CA VAL A 379 -12.41 -22.25 18.78
C VAL A 379 -12.25 -22.01 17.28
N PHE A 380 -13.07 -21.13 16.72
CA PHE A 380 -12.98 -20.74 15.33
C PHE A 380 -12.53 -19.27 15.25
N LEU A 381 -11.49 -18.97 14.48
CA LEU A 381 -10.95 -17.63 14.26
C LEU A 381 -11.11 -17.24 12.79
N PHE A 382 -12.01 -16.31 12.52
CA PHE A 382 -12.27 -15.77 11.20
C PHE A 382 -11.46 -14.50 10.98
N LYS A 383 -10.73 -14.49 9.87
CA LYS A 383 -10.08 -13.33 9.28
C LYS A 383 -10.94 -12.86 8.12
N LEU A 384 -11.65 -11.76 8.35
CA LEU A 384 -12.55 -11.15 7.37
C LEU A 384 -11.71 -10.25 6.47
N GLU A 385 -11.48 -10.72 5.26
CA GLU A 385 -10.66 -10.03 4.26
C GLU A 385 -11.21 -8.63 3.95
N SER A 386 -10.35 -7.61 3.90
CA SER A 386 -10.66 -6.23 3.53
C SER A 386 -11.93 -5.65 4.20
N THR A 387 -12.25 -6.06 5.43
CA THR A 387 -13.51 -5.73 6.13
C THR A 387 -13.31 -4.60 7.14
N ARG A 388 -13.95 -3.45 6.89
CA ARG A 388 -13.93 -2.28 7.79
C ARG A 388 -14.87 -2.47 8.99
N ALA A 389 -14.60 -1.76 10.09
CA ALA A 389 -15.49 -1.78 11.25
C ALA A 389 -16.89 -1.20 10.97
N ASP A 390 -17.00 -0.22 10.07
CA ASP A 390 -18.24 0.49 9.74
C ASP A 390 -19.10 -0.20 8.66
N VAL A 391 -18.73 -1.41 8.25
CA VAL A 391 -19.54 -2.32 7.42
C VAL A 391 -19.90 -3.62 8.15
N PHE A 392 -19.68 -3.69 9.47
CA PHE A 392 -19.93 -4.90 10.27
C PHE A 392 -20.56 -4.55 11.63
N PRO A 393 -21.87 -4.20 11.67
CA PRO A 393 -22.78 -4.05 10.54
C PRO A 393 -22.73 -2.65 9.90
N VAL A 394 -23.31 -2.50 8.70
CA VAL A 394 -23.59 -1.18 8.12
C VAL A 394 -24.69 -0.50 8.95
N LYS A 395 -24.43 0.73 9.40
CA LYS A 395 -25.36 1.51 10.23
C LYS A 395 -25.99 2.67 9.48
N LYS A 396 -27.29 2.91 9.70
CA LYS A 396 -28.06 4.01 9.09
C LYS A 396 -27.48 5.40 9.36
N ASP A 397 -26.96 5.61 10.58
CA ASP A 397 -26.30 6.84 11.00
C ASP A 397 -24.76 6.75 10.93
N GLY A 398 -24.23 5.78 10.18
CA GLY A 398 -22.79 5.56 10.00
C GLY A 398 -22.20 6.24 8.77
N HIS A 399 -20.87 6.31 8.73
CA HIS A 399 -20.12 6.94 7.62
C HIS A 399 -20.41 6.30 6.25
N ILE A 400 -20.58 4.98 6.17
CA ILE A 400 -20.93 4.31 4.91
C ILE A 400 -22.31 4.76 4.41
N ALA A 401 -23.30 4.86 5.31
CA ALA A 401 -24.60 5.40 4.96
C ALA A 401 -24.52 6.88 4.56
N ASP A 402 -23.61 7.67 5.14
CA ASP A 402 -23.35 9.05 4.70
C ASP A 402 -22.80 9.10 3.27
N ILE A 403 -21.87 8.22 2.91
CA ILE A 403 -21.35 8.11 1.54
C ILE A 403 -22.49 7.79 0.57
N ILE A 404 -23.34 6.81 0.91
CA ILE A 404 -24.49 6.40 0.09
C ILE A 404 -25.48 7.56 -0.04
N ARG A 405 -25.85 8.20 1.07
CA ARG A 405 -26.78 9.33 1.10
C ARG A 405 -26.29 10.51 0.27
N LYS A 406 -24.99 10.83 0.34
CA LYS A 406 -24.37 11.87 -0.50
C LYS A 406 -24.47 11.52 -1.99
N SER A 407 -24.35 10.24 -2.36
CA SER A 407 -24.50 9.80 -3.75
C SER A 407 -25.91 10.05 -4.32
N TYR A 408 -26.94 10.01 -3.47
CA TYR A 408 -28.34 10.26 -3.83
C TYR A 408 -28.80 11.69 -3.52
N SER A 409 -27.90 12.66 -3.51
CA SER A 409 -28.22 14.08 -3.25
C SER A 409 -28.89 14.36 -1.90
N GLY A 410 -28.65 13.52 -0.90
CA GLY A 410 -29.06 13.76 0.49
C GLY A 410 -30.17 12.85 1.02
N GLN A 411 -30.84 12.05 0.19
CA GLN A 411 -31.86 11.11 0.62
C GLN A 411 -31.66 9.74 -0.03
N ILE A 412 -31.57 8.68 0.79
CA ILE A 412 -31.47 7.30 0.28
C ILE A 412 -32.87 6.87 -0.17
N PRO A 413 -33.04 6.30 -1.37
CA PRO A 413 -34.32 5.73 -1.82
C PRO A 413 -34.78 4.56 -0.93
N ASP A 414 -36.09 4.42 -0.70
CA ASP A 414 -36.65 3.38 0.17
C ASP A 414 -36.23 1.96 -0.25
N ASP A 415 -36.19 1.69 -1.56
CA ASP A 415 -35.79 0.39 -2.10
C ASP A 415 -34.29 0.09 -1.93
N VAL A 416 -33.46 1.12 -1.78
CA VAL A 416 -32.04 0.99 -1.43
C VAL A 416 -31.89 0.80 0.08
N GLU A 417 -32.71 1.49 0.88
CA GLU A 417 -32.76 1.31 2.33
C GLU A 417 -33.13 -0.15 2.69
N ASP A 418 -34.12 -0.74 2.01
CA ASP A 418 -34.50 -2.15 2.16
C ASP A 418 -33.34 -3.11 1.85
N ARG A 419 -32.54 -2.82 0.82
CA ARG A 419 -31.36 -3.63 0.47
C ARG A 419 -30.26 -3.49 1.54
N LEU A 420 -30.04 -2.28 2.04
CA LEU A 420 -29.06 -2.01 3.10
C LEU A 420 -29.45 -2.67 4.43
N ALA A 421 -30.74 -2.69 4.76
CA ALA A 421 -31.28 -3.39 5.92
C ALA A 421 -30.99 -4.91 5.88
N ASN A 422 -30.81 -5.48 4.69
CA ASN A 422 -30.56 -6.90 4.49
C ASN A 422 -29.09 -7.25 4.28
N LEU A 423 -28.22 -6.24 4.16
CA LEU A 423 -26.85 -6.43 3.72
C LEU A 423 -25.97 -7.13 4.76
N THR A 424 -26.15 -6.82 6.04
CA THR A 424 -25.24 -7.27 7.12
C THR A 424 -25.99 -7.78 8.35
N ARG A 425 -27.03 -8.59 8.14
CA ARG A 425 -27.91 -9.08 9.21
C ARG A 425 -27.17 -10.01 10.18
N ASN A 426 -26.26 -10.84 9.68
CA ASN A 426 -25.51 -11.75 10.55
C ASN A 426 -24.52 -10.96 11.42
N ALA A 427 -23.92 -9.89 10.88
CA ALA A 427 -23.11 -8.98 11.68
C ALA A 427 -23.89 -8.33 12.84
N GLU A 428 -25.17 -7.96 12.67
CA GLU A 428 -26.01 -7.46 13.78
C GLU A 428 -26.17 -8.51 14.88
N ILE A 429 -26.48 -9.75 14.51
CA ILE A 429 -26.63 -10.89 15.46
C ILE A 429 -25.32 -11.16 16.20
N LEU A 430 -24.20 -11.14 15.50
CA LEU A 430 -22.87 -11.47 16.04
C LEU A 430 -22.31 -10.36 16.93
N THR A 431 -22.52 -9.11 16.56
CA THR A 431 -22.06 -7.94 17.34
C THR A 431 -23.02 -7.57 18.46
N GLY A 432 -24.29 -7.93 18.34
CA GLY A 432 -25.37 -7.46 19.20
C GLY A 432 -25.72 -5.98 19.00
N VAL A 433 -25.28 -5.37 17.89
CA VAL A 433 -25.47 -3.95 17.61
C VAL A 433 -26.48 -3.77 16.46
N PRO A 434 -27.56 -3.00 16.64
CA PRO A 434 -28.53 -2.74 15.58
C PRO A 434 -27.92 -1.88 14.47
N SER A 435 -28.32 -2.15 13.23
CA SER A 435 -28.03 -1.31 12.06
C SER A 435 -28.83 0.00 12.07
N GLY A 436 -30.00 0.01 12.71
CA GLY A 436 -30.93 1.15 12.72
C GLY A 436 -31.82 1.25 11.48
N PHE A 437 -31.76 0.28 10.57
CA PHE A 437 -32.77 0.09 9.53
C PHE A 437 -33.92 -0.73 10.15
N ASP A 438 -34.87 -0.06 10.83
CA ASP A 438 -35.94 -0.66 11.64
C ASP A 438 -36.91 -1.54 10.81
N GLN A 439 -36.49 -2.75 10.45
CA GLN A 439 -37.26 -3.64 9.58
C GLN A 439 -37.42 -5.08 10.13
N HIS A 440 -36.60 -5.51 11.09
CA HIS A 440 -36.61 -6.89 11.61
C HIS A 440 -36.18 -6.92 13.08
N ASP A 441 -36.80 -7.82 13.86
CA ASP A 441 -36.33 -8.15 15.21
C ASP A 441 -35.09 -9.06 15.09
N PHE A 442 -34.06 -8.81 15.91
CA PHE A 442 -32.91 -9.72 16.02
C PHE A 442 -32.55 -9.96 17.48
N GLU A 443 -32.12 -11.18 17.78
CA GLU A 443 -31.59 -11.56 19.09
C GLU A 443 -30.06 -11.69 19.00
N PRO A 444 -29.29 -10.95 19.80
CA PRO A 444 -27.84 -11.11 19.84
C PRO A 444 -27.45 -12.54 20.23
N ARG A 445 -26.51 -13.14 19.51
CA ARG A 445 -25.94 -14.44 19.91
C ARG A 445 -25.16 -14.35 21.22
N GLY A 446 -24.71 -13.15 21.62
CA GLY A 446 -23.94 -12.93 22.83
C GLY A 446 -22.43 -12.98 22.59
N GLY A 447 -21.67 -12.40 23.53
CA GLY A 447 -20.23 -12.23 23.38
C GLY A 447 -19.71 -10.80 23.56
N LEU A 448 -18.42 -10.61 23.26
CA LEU A 448 -17.74 -9.32 23.32
C LEU A 448 -17.62 -8.73 21.91
N TYR A 449 -18.05 -7.48 21.72
CA TYR A 449 -17.79 -6.70 20.52
C TYR A 449 -16.89 -5.51 20.85
N ALA A 450 -15.69 -5.45 20.28
CA ALA A 450 -14.80 -4.31 20.43
C ALA A 450 -15.07 -3.29 19.31
N SER A 451 -15.69 -2.16 19.68
CA SER A 451 -16.10 -1.13 18.72
C SER A 451 -14.95 -0.25 18.21
N ASP A 452 -13.83 -0.21 18.93
CA ASP A 452 -12.62 0.58 18.62
C ASP A 452 -11.39 -0.33 18.45
N ALA A 453 -11.52 -1.33 17.57
CA ALA A 453 -10.50 -2.37 17.31
C ALA A 453 -9.67 -2.10 16.05
N TYR A 454 -8.36 -2.29 16.18
CA TYR A 454 -7.38 -2.01 15.11
C TYR A 454 -6.54 -3.23 14.80
N THR A 455 -6.24 -3.43 13.51
CA THR A 455 -5.39 -4.54 13.09
C THR A 455 -3.92 -4.28 13.43
N GLY A 456 -3.16 -5.33 13.78
CA GLY A 456 -1.71 -5.28 13.92
C GLY A 456 -0.95 -5.16 12.58
N GLY A 457 -1.61 -5.40 11.44
CA GLY A 457 -1.03 -5.14 10.13
C GLY A 457 -2.07 -4.96 9.03
N THR A 458 -1.87 -4.01 8.11
CA THR A 458 -2.81 -3.78 6.98
C THR A 458 -2.51 -4.61 5.73
N PHE A 459 -1.73 -5.67 5.90
CA PHE A 459 -1.51 -6.72 4.90
C PHE A 459 -1.96 -8.05 5.48
N THR A 460 -2.79 -8.78 4.76
CA THR A 460 -3.50 -9.97 5.22
C THR A 460 -2.61 -10.92 6.02
N LEU A 461 -1.46 -11.32 5.47
CA LEU A 461 -0.55 -12.29 6.11
C LEU A 461 0.05 -11.77 7.42
N LYS A 462 0.40 -10.48 7.47
CA LYS A 462 0.90 -9.82 8.69
C LYS A 462 -0.20 -9.74 9.75
N SER A 463 -1.42 -9.42 9.35
CA SER A 463 -2.57 -9.39 10.27
C SER A 463 -2.89 -10.78 10.87
N ILE A 464 -2.68 -11.85 10.10
CA ILE A 464 -2.86 -13.23 10.55
C ILE A 464 -1.86 -13.54 11.65
N VAL A 465 -0.58 -13.19 11.49
CA VAL A 465 0.44 -13.34 12.53
C VAL A 465 0.04 -12.61 13.82
N ALA A 466 -0.44 -11.38 13.71
CA ALA A 466 -0.91 -10.62 14.89
C ALA A 466 -2.04 -11.33 15.63
N SER A 467 -3.00 -11.90 14.90
CA SER A 467 -4.21 -12.50 15.49
C SER A 467 -3.98 -13.94 16.00
N VAL A 468 -3.22 -14.73 15.24
CA VAL A 468 -2.96 -16.16 15.51
C VAL A 468 -1.80 -16.35 16.48
N CYS A 469 -0.83 -15.43 16.49
CA CYS A 469 0.37 -15.53 17.33
C CYS A 469 0.44 -14.50 18.45
N GLY A 470 -0.45 -13.51 18.49
CA GLY A 470 -0.37 -12.42 19.48
C GLY A 470 0.96 -11.65 19.38
N ALA A 471 1.57 -11.66 18.20
CA ALA A 471 2.91 -11.11 17.95
C ALA A 471 2.83 -9.92 17.01
N ALA A 472 3.59 -8.87 17.31
CA ALA A 472 3.73 -7.73 16.42
C ALA A 472 4.34 -8.19 15.08
N PRO A 473 3.72 -7.90 13.93
CA PRO A 473 4.27 -8.32 12.64
C PRO A 473 5.65 -7.72 12.39
N LEU A 474 6.44 -8.38 11.54
CA LEU A 474 7.79 -7.93 11.21
C LEU A 474 7.73 -6.67 10.35
N VAL A 475 8.43 -5.61 10.78
CA VAL A 475 8.53 -4.31 10.08
C VAL A 475 9.53 -4.42 8.91
N VAL A 476 9.16 -5.23 7.92
CA VAL A 476 9.91 -5.47 6.69
C VAL A 476 8.90 -5.68 5.57
N ASP A 477 9.30 -5.26 4.37
CA ASP A 477 8.51 -5.39 3.16
C ASP A 477 8.22 -6.87 2.81
N PHE A 478 6.94 -7.15 2.56
CA PHE A 478 6.32 -8.44 2.27
C PHE A 478 6.34 -9.43 3.45
N ASN A 479 5.74 -10.59 3.23
CA ASN A 479 5.79 -11.71 4.15
C ASN A 479 7.21 -12.26 4.23
N ARG A 480 7.85 -12.01 5.37
CA ARG A 480 9.19 -12.49 5.71
C ARG A 480 9.22 -13.26 7.02
N GLU A 481 8.12 -13.21 7.77
CA GLU A 481 7.94 -13.82 9.08
C GLU A 481 8.30 -15.31 9.07
N PHE A 482 7.98 -16.05 8.01
CA PHE A 482 8.28 -17.47 7.90
C PHE A 482 9.77 -17.81 7.73
N PHE A 483 10.62 -16.83 7.35
CA PHE A 483 12.07 -17.00 7.30
C PHE A 483 12.74 -16.71 8.64
N HIS A 484 12.03 -16.03 9.53
CA HIS A 484 12.55 -15.50 10.78
C HIS A 484 11.94 -16.23 11.97
N HIS A 485 12.47 -15.95 13.16
CA HIS A 485 11.96 -16.53 14.39
C HIS A 485 10.66 -15.85 14.80
N ILE A 486 9.55 -16.58 14.74
CA ILE A 486 8.29 -16.13 15.37
C ILE A 486 8.48 -16.25 16.87
N TYR A 487 8.79 -15.14 17.51
CA TYR A 487 9.22 -15.11 18.91
C TYR A 487 8.13 -15.50 19.91
N GLN A 488 6.85 -15.43 19.54
CA GLN A 488 5.75 -15.91 20.39
C GLN A 488 5.20 -17.26 19.89
N PRO A 489 4.92 -18.22 20.80
CA PRO A 489 4.16 -19.41 20.44
C PRO A 489 2.77 -19.04 19.91
N CYS A 490 2.52 -19.34 18.63
CA CYS A 490 1.19 -19.20 18.04
C CYS A 490 0.15 -20.17 18.62
N MET A 491 -1.14 -19.86 18.48
CA MET A 491 -2.24 -20.70 18.98
C MET A 491 -2.11 -22.19 18.59
N PRO A 492 -1.77 -22.56 17.33
CA PRO A 492 -1.54 -23.97 16.99
C PRO A 492 -0.37 -24.61 17.74
N HIS A 493 0.72 -23.88 17.97
CA HIS A 493 1.85 -24.34 18.77
C HIS A 493 1.45 -24.62 20.21
N ILE A 494 0.67 -23.72 20.82
CA ILE A 494 0.17 -23.86 22.19
C ILE A 494 -0.70 -25.11 22.27
N PHE A 495 -1.71 -25.24 21.42
CA PHE A 495 -2.62 -26.39 21.43
C PHE A 495 -1.92 -27.72 21.15
N ASN A 496 -0.96 -27.76 20.23
CA ASN A 496 -0.13 -28.94 20.02
C ASN A 496 0.71 -29.30 21.25
N THR A 497 1.20 -28.28 21.98
CA THR A 497 1.91 -28.49 23.25
C THR A 497 0.98 -29.05 24.32
N LEU A 498 -0.23 -28.50 24.48
CA LEU A 498 -1.23 -29.02 25.42
C LEU A 498 -1.58 -30.50 25.15
N ASN A 499 -1.63 -30.91 23.88
CA ASN A 499 -1.83 -32.31 23.51
C ASN A 499 -0.76 -33.25 24.08
N LYS A 500 0.48 -32.78 24.18
CA LYS A 500 1.60 -33.54 24.77
C LYS A 500 1.52 -33.59 26.30
N LEU A 501 0.95 -32.56 26.93
CA LEU A 501 0.78 -32.47 28.38
C LEU A 501 -0.41 -33.30 28.88
N SER A 502 -1.42 -33.48 28.04
CA SER A 502 -2.61 -34.24 28.39
C SER A 502 -2.25 -35.70 28.72
N PRO A 503 -2.83 -36.29 29.78
CA PRO A 503 -2.63 -37.70 30.15
C PRO A 503 -3.08 -38.71 29.08
N ALA A 504 -3.68 -38.24 27.97
CA ALA A 504 -4.08 -39.01 26.80
C ALA A 504 -2.95 -39.31 25.78
N THR A 505 -1.68 -39.06 26.13
CA THR A 505 -0.54 -39.28 25.23
C THR A 505 -0.34 -40.77 24.86
N PRO A 506 0.16 -41.10 23.65
CA PRO A 506 0.01 -42.43 23.03
C PRO A 506 0.69 -43.61 23.75
N LYS A 507 1.56 -43.34 24.74
CA LYS A 507 2.30 -44.40 25.43
C LYS A 507 1.45 -45.18 26.44
N ASN A 508 0.29 -44.65 26.86
CA ASN A 508 -0.67 -45.36 27.70
C ASN A 508 -2.07 -44.76 27.51
N SER A 509 -2.94 -45.40 26.72
CA SER A 509 -4.36 -45.64 27.03
C SER A 509 -5.31 -45.59 25.83
N THR A 510 -5.79 -46.77 25.44
CA THR A 510 -7.13 -46.93 24.86
C THR A 510 -8.25 -46.51 25.83
N LYS A 511 -7.94 -46.28 27.11
CA LYS A 511 -8.87 -45.79 28.15
C LYS A 511 -9.07 -44.27 28.17
N SER A 512 -8.09 -43.42 27.81
CA SER A 512 -8.25 -41.95 27.87
C SER A 512 -9.00 -41.37 26.68
N ARG A 513 -8.90 -41.97 25.48
CA ARG A 513 -9.68 -41.55 24.30
C ARG A 513 -11.18 -41.84 24.42
N ASN A 514 -11.60 -42.62 25.42
CA ASN A 514 -13.02 -42.92 25.70
C ASN A 514 -13.61 -42.05 26.82
N SER A 515 -12.88 -41.04 27.30
CA SER A 515 -13.42 -40.08 28.26
C SER A 515 -14.51 -39.24 27.60
N LYS A 516 -15.68 -39.12 28.24
CA LYS A 516 -16.75 -38.20 27.82
C LYS A 516 -16.44 -36.73 28.12
N ASP A 517 -15.35 -36.46 28.85
CA ASP A 517 -14.94 -35.10 29.21
C ASP A 517 -14.05 -34.49 28.12
N PHE A 518 -14.60 -33.54 27.36
CA PHE A 518 -13.92 -32.88 26.26
C PHE A 518 -12.65 -32.13 26.68
N LYS A 519 -12.50 -31.78 27.97
CA LYS A 519 -11.30 -31.07 28.46
C LYS A 519 -10.01 -31.88 28.28
N THR A 520 -10.14 -33.21 28.18
CA THR A 520 -9.02 -34.13 27.97
C THR A 520 -8.75 -34.46 26.50
N TRP A 521 -9.65 -34.06 25.60
CA TRP A 521 -9.56 -34.35 24.18
C TRP A 521 -8.45 -33.53 23.52
N PRO A 522 -7.64 -34.13 22.63
CA PRO A 522 -6.58 -33.41 21.94
C PRO A 522 -7.16 -32.40 20.95
N TRP A 523 -6.47 -31.27 20.80
CA TRP A 523 -6.73 -30.26 19.79
C TRP A 523 -6.17 -30.62 18.43
N ARG A 524 -6.93 -30.33 17.38
CA ARG A 524 -6.50 -30.32 15.99
C ARG A 524 -6.63 -28.90 15.45
N SER A 525 -5.52 -28.37 14.94
CA SER A 525 -5.47 -27.04 14.35
C SER A 525 -5.52 -27.13 12.83
N THR A 526 -6.37 -26.35 12.17
CA THR A 526 -6.50 -26.35 10.70
C THR A 526 -6.74 -24.93 10.16
N MET A 527 -6.14 -24.62 9.01
CA MET A 527 -6.34 -23.36 8.29
C MET A 527 -7.20 -23.62 7.05
N MET A 528 -8.31 -22.89 6.87
CA MET A 528 -9.20 -23.08 5.73
C MET A 528 -9.40 -21.78 4.94
N GLN A 529 -9.31 -21.85 3.62
CA GLN A 529 -9.64 -20.75 2.72
C GLN A 529 -10.03 -21.30 1.35
N SER A 530 -10.94 -20.64 0.64
CA SER A 530 -11.37 -21.09 -0.70
C SER A 530 -10.45 -20.58 -1.81
N ILE A 531 -9.50 -19.74 -1.43
CA ILE A 531 -8.51 -19.07 -2.27
C ILE A 531 -7.12 -19.72 -2.17
N THR A 532 -6.24 -19.32 -3.08
CA THR A 532 -4.86 -19.80 -3.12
C THR A 532 -4.03 -19.33 -1.94
N ASP A 533 -3.11 -20.18 -1.47
CA ASP A 533 -2.08 -19.87 -0.48
C ASP A 533 -0.68 -19.65 -1.10
N ASP A 534 -0.59 -19.57 -2.43
CA ASP A 534 0.69 -19.35 -3.12
C ASP A 534 1.13 -17.88 -3.11
N TYR A 535 0.23 -16.97 -2.73
CA TYR A 535 0.54 -15.55 -2.71
C TYR A 535 1.52 -15.26 -1.57
N ASP A 536 2.62 -14.59 -1.94
CA ASP A 536 3.66 -14.11 -1.04
C ASP A 536 4.06 -15.13 0.04
N ASN A 537 4.24 -16.40 -0.36
CA ASN A 537 4.70 -17.49 0.50
C ASN A 537 3.79 -17.80 1.72
N GLN A 538 2.49 -17.56 1.64
CA GLN A 538 1.56 -17.98 2.68
C GLN A 538 1.63 -19.50 2.94
N ASP A 539 1.88 -20.30 1.90
CA ASP A 539 2.11 -21.74 1.97
C ASP A 539 3.24 -22.14 2.92
N ARG A 540 4.23 -21.26 3.11
CA ARG A 540 5.36 -21.41 4.04
C ARG A 540 5.10 -20.76 5.41
N LEU A 541 4.34 -19.67 5.46
CA LEU A 541 3.95 -19.02 6.72
C LEU A 541 2.98 -19.87 7.55
N THR A 542 1.98 -20.45 6.89
CA THR A 542 0.95 -21.28 7.54
C THR A 542 1.55 -22.40 8.41
N PRO A 543 2.45 -23.26 7.89
CA PRO A 543 3.12 -24.26 8.73
C PRO A 543 4.10 -23.65 9.74
N ALA A 544 4.73 -22.50 9.46
CA ALA A 544 5.59 -21.81 10.43
C ALA A 544 4.80 -21.32 11.67
N MET A 545 3.51 -21.02 11.52
CA MET A 545 2.59 -20.72 12.64
C MET A 545 2.04 -21.98 13.35
N GLY A 546 2.43 -23.18 12.90
CA GLY A 546 2.08 -24.44 13.53
C GLY A 546 0.82 -25.12 12.99
N PHE A 547 0.30 -24.70 11.84
CA PHE A 547 -0.79 -25.41 11.16
C PHE A 547 -0.24 -26.57 10.34
N ASP A 548 -0.48 -27.81 10.80
CA ASP A 548 -0.13 -29.03 10.06
C ASP A 548 -1.17 -29.38 8.98
N ASP A 549 -2.40 -28.90 9.13
CA ASP A 549 -3.53 -29.18 8.26
C ASP A 549 -4.06 -27.90 7.61
N LYS A 550 -4.40 -27.97 6.32
CA LYS A 550 -4.97 -26.84 5.59
C LYS A 550 -5.86 -27.26 4.42
N VAL A 551 -6.90 -26.45 4.18
CA VAL A 551 -7.78 -26.52 3.01
C VAL A 551 -7.62 -25.24 2.20
N THR A 552 -7.24 -25.38 0.93
CA THR A 552 -7.05 -24.26 -0.01
C THR A 552 -7.70 -24.57 -1.35
N ASP A 553 -7.66 -23.64 -2.30
CA ASP A 553 -8.12 -23.86 -3.68
C ASP A 553 -7.52 -25.13 -4.32
N LYS A 554 -6.28 -25.49 -3.99
CA LYS A 554 -5.61 -26.72 -4.46
C LYS A 554 -6.27 -27.97 -3.91
N THR A 555 -6.60 -27.98 -2.62
CA THR A 555 -7.31 -29.10 -1.97
C THR A 555 -8.68 -29.27 -2.60
N ILE A 556 -9.44 -28.18 -2.72
CA ILE A 556 -10.76 -28.15 -3.37
C ILE A 556 -10.66 -28.71 -4.80
N THR A 557 -9.75 -28.18 -5.61
CA THR A 557 -9.55 -28.62 -7.00
C THR A 557 -9.22 -30.12 -7.08
N LYS A 558 -8.37 -30.61 -6.17
CA LYS A 558 -7.95 -32.02 -6.14
C LYS A 558 -9.12 -32.95 -5.78
N ASP A 559 -9.99 -32.54 -4.87
CA ASP A 559 -11.09 -33.38 -4.41
C ASP A 559 -12.28 -33.36 -5.39
N PHE A 560 -12.60 -32.21 -5.98
CA PHE A 560 -13.62 -32.13 -7.02
C PHE A 560 -13.26 -32.95 -8.27
N LYS A 561 -11.98 -33.04 -8.63
CA LYS A 561 -11.52 -33.94 -9.72
C LYS A 561 -11.83 -35.42 -9.48
N LYS A 562 -12.05 -35.84 -8.24
CA LYS A 562 -12.40 -37.22 -7.88
C LYS A 562 -13.91 -37.46 -7.89
N LYS A 563 -14.72 -36.40 -7.85
CA LYS A 563 -16.19 -36.50 -7.82
C LYS A 563 -16.74 -36.58 -9.25
N PRO A 564 -17.82 -37.33 -9.48
CA PRO A 564 -18.52 -37.30 -10.77
C PRO A 564 -19.23 -35.95 -10.95
N GLY A 565 -18.98 -35.28 -12.08
CA GLY A 565 -19.62 -33.99 -12.42
C GLY A 565 -18.67 -32.98 -13.07
N PRO A 566 -19.16 -31.80 -13.46
CA PRO A 566 -18.29 -30.72 -13.92
C PRO A 566 -17.44 -30.19 -12.76
N ASN A 567 -16.16 -29.88 -13.05
CA ASN A 567 -15.30 -29.21 -12.06
C ASN A 567 -15.87 -27.82 -11.75
N PRO A 568 -15.81 -27.36 -10.49
CA PRO A 568 -16.23 -26.02 -10.14
C PRO A 568 -15.38 -25.01 -10.88
N GLU A 569 -16.00 -23.91 -11.30
CA GLU A 569 -15.29 -22.76 -11.84
C GLU A 569 -14.88 -21.84 -10.69
N LYS A 570 -13.71 -21.20 -10.83
CA LYS A 570 -13.25 -20.17 -9.91
C LYS A 570 -13.97 -18.86 -10.24
N TYR A 571 -14.55 -18.19 -9.24
CA TYR A 571 -15.24 -16.91 -9.45
C TYR A 571 -14.26 -15.79 -9.85
N ASN A 572 -13.00 -15.90 -9.41
CA ASN A 572 -11.92 -15.00 -9.80
C ASN A 572 -10.57 -15.72 -9.90
N PHE A 573 -9.49 -14.96 -10.10
CA PHE A 573 -8.15 -15.55 -10.23
C PHE A 573 -7.58 -16.06 -8.90
N TRP A 574 -8.16 -15.68 -7.76
CA TRP A 574 -7.73 -16.11 -6.42
C TRP A 574 -8.26 -17.49 -6.06
N GLY A 575 -9.52 -17.80 -6.36
CA GLY A 575 -10.09 -19.10 -6.00
C GLY A 575 -11.59 -19.27 -6.21
N TYR A 576 -12.18 -20.09 -5.34
CA TYR A 576 -13.59 -20.48 -5.36
C TYR A 576 -14.43 -19.65 -4.39
N GLU A 577 -15.75 -19.67 -4.59
CA GLU A 577 -16.75 -19.14 -3.66
C GLU A 577 -16.58 -19.75 -2.26
N GLU A 578 -16.82 -19.00 -1.16
CA GLU A 578 -16.61 -19.53 0.20
C GLU A 578 -17.49 -20.73 0.47
N HIS A 579 -18.72 -20.74 -0.08
CA HIS A 579 -19.67 -21.84 0.01
C HIS A 579 -19.05 -23.21 -0.39
N LYS A 580 -18.01 -23.23 -1.24
CA LYS A 580 -17.31 -24.50 -1.59
C LYS A 580 -16.56 -25.12 -0.40
N LEU A 581 -16.36 -24.38 0.69
CA LEU A 581 -15.79 -24.87 1.94
C LEU A 581 -16.80 -25.56 2.86
N ARG A 582 -18.12 -25.45 2.60
CA ARG A 582 -19.19 -25.99 3.46
C ARG A 582 -18.91 -27.44 3.88
N GLU A 583 -18.62 -28.31 2.91
CA GLU A 583 -18.35 -29.73 3.17
C GLU A 583 -17.11 -29.96 4.04
N TYR A 584 -16.08 -29.11 3.91
CA TYR A 584 -14.83 -29.22 4.66
C TYR A 584 -15.00 -28.78 6.11
N PHE A 585 -15.76 -27.70 6.34
CA PHE A 585 -16.14 -27.26 7.69
C PHE A 585 -16.96 -28.34 8.40
N LEU A 586 -17.98 -28.86 7.73
CA LEU A 586 -18.83 -29.90 8.31
C LEU A 586 -18.05 -31.19 8.58
N ASP A 587 -17.20 -31.65 7.65
CA ASP A 587 -16.36 -32.82 7.89
C ASP A 587 -15.38 -32.60 9.05
N ALA A 588 -14.73 -31.43 9.15
CA ALA A 588 -13.83 -31.14 10.26
C ALA A 588 -14.54 -31.26 11.62
N LEU A 589 -15.76 -30.75 11.74
CA LEU A 589 -16.58 -30.83 12.96
C LEU A 589 -17.03 -32.27 13.24
N VAL A 590 -17.63 -32.95 12.26
CA VAL A 590 -18.14 -34.32 12.41
C VAL A 590 -17.01 -35.30 12.73
N GLN A 591 -15.85 -35.17 12.10
CA GLN A 591 -14.69 -36.01 12.39
C GLN A 591 -14.14 -35.73 13.79
N ALA A 592 -14.14 -34.48 14.24
CA ALA A 592 -13.68 -34.13 15.57
C ALA A 592 -14.55 -34.79 16.64
N GLU A 593 -15.88 -34.72 16.51
CA GLU A 593 -16.80 -35.41 17.43
C GLU A 593 -16.59 -36.93 17.40
N LYS A 594 -16.45 -37.51 16.20
CA LYS A 594 -16.23 -38.96 16.04
C LYS A 594 -14.92 -39.44 16.67
N LYS A 595 -13.87 -38.61 16.63
CA LYS A 595 -12.53 -38.95 17.13
C LYS A 595 -12.28 -38.46 18.57
N HIS A 596 -13.25 -37.78 19.18
CA HIS A 596 -13.07 -37.08 20.45
C HIS A 596 -11.88 -36.11 20.38
N GLU A 597 -11.90 -35.21 19.39
CA GLU A 597 -10.91 -34.15 19.18
C GLU A 597 -11.58 -32.78 19.36
N ARG A 598 -10.78 -31.78 19.72
CA ARG A 598 -11.15 -30.36 19.72
C ARG A 598 -10.64 -29.72 18.45
N VAL A 599 -11.28 -28.64 18.00
CA VAL A 599 -10.93 -27.99 16.73
C VAL A 599 -10.54 -26.56 17.01
N PHE A 600 -9.34 -26.21 16.56
CA PHE A 600 -8.96 -24.82 16.34
C PHE A 600 -8.92 -24.57 14.84
N LEU A 601 -9.89 -23.83 14.33
CA LEU A 601 -10.00 -23.54 12.91
C LEU A 601 -9.72 -22.06 12.69
N THR A 602 -8.77 -21.74 11.81
CA THR A 602 -8.63 -20.36 11.30
C THR A 602 -9.14 -20.30 9.87
N HIS A 603 -10.00 -19.33 9.56
CA HIS A 603 -10.58 -19.15 8.23
C HIS A 603 -10.26 -17.76 7.68
N LEU A 604 -9.67 -17.69 6.48
CA LEU A 604 -9.54 -16.44 5.72
C LEU A 604 -10.64 -16.40 4.66
N THR A 605 -11.49 -15.38 4.71
CA THR A 605 -12.48 -15.12 3.65
C THR A 605 -11.79 -14.50 2.43
N GLY A 606 -12.39 -14.58 1.24
CA GLY A 606 -11.70 -14.13 0.02
C GLY A 606 -12.48 -13.10 -0.80
N GLN A 607 -13.80 -13.03 -0.65
CA GLN A 607 -14.65 -12.45 -1.71
C GLN A 607 -14.71 -10.94 -1.66
N THR A 608 -14.38 -10.39 -0.50
CA THR A 608 -14.19 -8.96 -0.24
C THR A 608 -12.85 -8.44 -0.72
N HIS A 609 -11.94 -9.29 -1.22
CA HIS A 609 -10.70 -8.84 -1.86
C HIS A 609 -10.97 -8.26 -3.27
N HIS A 610 -10.22 -7.23 -3.66
CA HIS A 610 -10.26 -6.68 -5.02
C HIS A 610 -10.01 -7.78 -6.09
N PRO A 611 -10.81 -7.88 -7.18
CA PRO A 611 -11.65 -6.84 -7.76
C PRO A 611 -13.15 -6.91 -7.39
N TRP A 612 -13.50 -7.45 -6.22
CA TRP A 612 -14.87 -7.53 -5.71
C TRP A 612 -15.85 -8.16 -6.71
N LYS A 613 -15.48 -9.35 -7.21
CA LYS A 613 -16.36 -10.12 -8.08
C LYS A 613 -17.43 -10.84 -7.26
N MET A 614 -18.67 -10.73 -7.70
CA MET A 614 -19.77 -11.55 -7.19
C MET A 614 -19.58 -13.04 -7.52
N PRO A 615 -20.24 -13.94 -6.78
CA PRO A 615 -20.42 -15.34 -7.15
C PRO A 615 -20.92 -15.52 -8.58
N ILE A 616 -20.62 -16.67 -9.18
CA ILE A 616 -20.92 -16.95 -10.58
C ILE A 616 -22.44 -17.00 -10.78
N GLY A 617 -22.95 -16.11 -11.63
CA GLY A 617 -24.38 -16.02 -11.94
C GLY A 617 -25.13 -14.96 -11.12
N GLU A 618 -24.47 -14.33 -10.15
CA GLU A 618 -25.04 -13.23 -9.37
C GLU A 618 -24.67 -11.86 -9.96
N GLY A 619 -25.63 -10.93 -9.91
CA GLY A 619 -25.45 -9.54 -10.33
C GLY A 619 -25.10 -8.63 -9.16
N TYR A 620 -24.71 -7.38 -9.46
CA TYR A 620 -24.57 -6.35 -8.43
C TYR A 620 -25.92 -5.65 -8.23
N GLU A 621 -26.33 -5.50 -6.99
CA GLU A 621 -27.40 -4.59 -6.61
C GLU A 621 -26.88 -3.15 -6.54
N GLU A 622 -27.70 -2.19 -6.94
CA GLU A 622 -27.36 -0.77 -6.80
C GLU A 622 -27.59 -0.33 -5.35
N LEU A 623 -26.51 -0.26 -4.57
CA LEU A 623 -26.48 0.21 -3.18
C LEU A 623 -26.05 1.68 -3.10
N ILE A 624 -25.31 2.16 -4.10
CA ILE A 624 -24.82 3.54 -4.20
C ILE A 624 -25.06 4.05 -5.62
N SER A 625 -25.46 5.33 -5.77
CA SER A 625 -25.73 5.89 -7.09
C SER A 625 -24.48 5.89 -7.96
N SER A 626 -24.60 5.41 -9.19
CA SER A 626 -23.50 5.33 -10.17
C SER A 626 -22.84 6.70 -10.47
N GLY A 627 -23.61 7.79 -10.42
CA GLY A 627 -23.13 9.16 -10.64
C GLY A 627 -22.52 9.41 -12.04
N LEU A 628 -21.98 10.61 -12.27
CA LEU A 628 -21.25 10.91 -13.51
C LEU A 628 -19.91 10.16 -13.54
N PHE A 629 -19.66 9.45 -14.65
CA PHE A 629 -18.45 8.66 -14.91
C PHE A 629 -18.23 7.43 -14.01
N ASN A 630 -19.28 6.87 -13.40
CA ASN A 630 -19.24 5.62 -12.61
C ASN A 630 -18.19 5.61 -11.47
N LYS A 631 -17.92 6.77 -10.85
CA LYS A 631 -16.91 6.89 -9.77
C LYS A 631 -17.20 5.97 -8.58
N ASN A 632 -18.47 5.67 -8.34
CA ASN A 632 -18.93 4.87 -7.20
C ASN A 632 -19.00 3.37 -7.49
N ASP A 633 -18.70 2.90 -8.71
CA ASP A 633 -18.81 1.49 -9.09
C ASP A 633 -17.98 0.59 -8.16
N LYS A 634 -16.73 0.97 -7.86
CA LYS A 634 -15.87 0.20 -6.94
C LYS A 634 -16.47 0.07 -5.54
N VAL A 635 -17.06 1.15 -5.01
CA VAL A 635 -17.73 1.16 -3.70
C VAL A 635 -18.96 0.25 -3.74
N ASN A 636 -19.77 0.35 -4.80
CA ASN A 636 -20.94 -0.51 -4.96
C ASN A 636 -20.58 -1.99 -4.95
N ARG A 637 -19.54 -2.36 -5.71
CA ARG A 637 -19.07 -3.76 -5.78
C ARG A 637 -18.56 -4.26 -4.43
N TYR A 638 -17.78 -3.43 -3.73
CA TYR A 638 -17.30 -3.75 -2.38
C TYR A 638 -18.47 -4.02 -1.42
N LEU A 639 -19.48 -3.14 -1.38
CA LEU A 639 -20.64 -3.34 -0.51
C LEU A 639 -21.42 -4.61 -0.85
N ASN A 640 -21.58 -4.93 -2.13
CA ASN A 640 -22.23 -6.17 -2.53
C ASN A 640 -21.45 -7.42 -2.06
N THR A 641 -20.11 -7.42 -2.17
CA THR A 641 -19.31 -8.56 -1.66
C THR A 641 -19.26 -8.65 -0.15
N ILE A 642 -19.48 -7.54 0.57
CA ILE A 642 -19.75 -7.57 2.02
C ILE A 642 -21.01 -8.39 2.32
N GLY A 643 -22.09 -8.21 1.55
CA GLY A 643 -23.32 -9.01 1.71
C GLY A 643 -23.11 -10.50 1.47
N VAL A 644 -22.31 -10.86 0.45
CA VAL A 644 -21.92 -12.26 0.18
C VAL A 644 -21.15 -12.85 1.36
N ASN A 645 -20.19 -12.08 1.91
CA ASN A 645 -19.40 -12.51 3.04
C ASN A 645 -20.23 -12.64 4.32
N ASP A 646 -21.16 -11.71 4.58
CA ASP A 646 -22.10 -11.80 5.71
C ASP A 646 -22.99 -13.05 5.61
N GLY A 647 -23.50 -13.35 4.41
CA GLY A 647 -24.26 -14.57 4.14
C GLY A 647 -23.47 -15.85 4.44
N TRP A 648 -22.18 -15.89 4.06
CA TRP A 648 -21.30 -17.01 4.40
C TRP A 648 -21.11 -17.17 5.92
N LEU A 649 -20.99 -16.08 6.67
CA LEU A 649 -20.91 -16.15 8.13
C LEU A 649 -22.18 -16.75 8.75
N GLY A 650 -23.35 -16.40 8.22
CA GLY A 650 -24.62 -17.03 8.58
C GLY A 650 -24.61 -18.53 8.31
N GLU A 651 -24.16 -18.96 7.13
CA GLU A 651 -24.05 -20.37 6.77
C GLU A 651 -23.11 -21.14 7.72
N VAL A 652 -21.97 -20.56 8.11
CA VAL A 652 -21.08 -21.18 9.11
C VAL A 652 -21.80 -21.37 10.45
N MET A 653 -22.58 -20.39 10.91
CA MET A 653 -23.36 -20.56 12.15
C MET A 653 -24.35 -21.72 12.02
N ASP A 654 -25.00 -21.86 10.86
CA ASP A 654 -25.89 -22.99 10.58
C ASP A 654 -25.14 -24.33 10.57
N LEU A 655 -23.90 -24.39 10.06
CA LEU A 655 -23.07 -25.59 10.13
C LEU A 655 -22.71 -25.99 11.56
N LEU A 656 -22.46 -25.02 12.44
CA LEU A 656 -22.24 -25.30 13.87
C LEU A 656 -23.49 -25.88 14.53
N ASN A 657 -24.68 -25.39 14.15
CA ASN A 657 -25.97 -25.92 14.59
C ASN A 657 -26.22 -27.33 14.03
N GLU A 658 -25.97 -27.55 12.73
CA GLU A 658 -26.11 -28.86 12.06
C GLU A 658 -25.20 -29.92 12.70
N ALA A 659 -23.97 -29.55 13.06
CA ALA A 659 -23.04 -30.42 13.77
C ALA A 659 -23.36 -30.57 15.27
N GLY A 660 -24.30 -29.80 15.83
CA GLY A 660 -24.69 -29.86 17.24
C GLY A 660 -23.63 -29.34 18.21
N VAL A 661 -22.74 -28.45 17.76
CA VAL A 661 -21.61 -27.92 18.55
C VAL A 661 -21.64 -26.40 18.74
N ALA A 662 -22.72 -25.74 18.33
CA ALA A 662 -22.87 -24.28 18.41
C ALA A 662 -22.71 -23.73 19.85
N ASP A 663 -23.27 -24.44 20.84
CA ASP A 663 -23.20 -24.07 22.27
C ASP A 663 -21.85 -24.44 22.93
N GLU A 664 -20.94 -25.03 22.17
CA GLU A 664 -19.60 -25.45 22.65
C GLU A 664 -18.47 -24.84 21.80
N THR A 665 -18.79 -23.88 20.92
CA THR A 665 -17.85 -23.26 19.99
C THR A 665 -17.76 -21.76 20.22
N LEU A 666 -16.56 -21.30 20.59
CA LEU A 666 -16.23 -19.88 20.58
C LEU A 666 -15.91 -19.47 19.14
N VAL A 667 -16.63 -18.50 18.60
CA VAL A 667 -16.35 -17.91 17.29
C VAL A 667 -15.75 -16.53 17.49
N VAL A 668 -14.53 -16.35 17.04
CA VAL A 668 -13.83 -15.06 17.03
C VAL A 668 -13.77 -14.57 15.60
N MET A 669 -14.16 -13.32 15.37
CA MET A 669 -14.11 -12.70 14.04
C MET A 669 -13.35 -11.40 14.11
N VAL A 670 -12.44 -11.18 13.17
CA VAL A 670 -11.70 -9.93 13.07
C VAL A 670 -11.45 -9.57 11.60
N GLY A 671 -11.58 -8.31 11.25
CA GLY A 671 -11.06 -7.84 9.96
C GLY A 671 -9.55 -8.08 9.87
N ASP A 672 -9.06 -8.53 8.72
CA ASP A 672 -7.62 -8.59 8.50
C ASP A 672 -7.04 -7.17 8.37
N HIS A 673 -7.72 -6.33 7.60
CA HIS A 673 -7.57 -4.90 7.47
C HIS A 673 -8.85 -4.29 6.88
N GLY A 674 -8.97 -2.97 6.90
CA GLY A 674 -10.07 -2.27 6.22
C GLY A 674 -9.67 -1.81 4.81
N ILE A 675 -10.41 -0.85 4.26
CA ILE A 675 -10.10 -0.26 2.95
C ILE A 675 -10.51 1.22 2.90
N SER A 676 -9.61 2.10 2.45
CA SER A 676 -9.99 3.45 2.04
C SER A 676 -10.89 3.37 0.80
N LEU A 677 -12.04 4.02 0.84
CA LEU A 677 -13.02 4.07 -0.25
C LEU A 677 -12.86 5.37 -1.06
N LEU A 678 -13.57 6.44 -0.70
CA LEU A 678 -13.54 7.72 -1.41
C LEU A 678 -12.82 8.82 -0.62
N GLU A 679 -12.31 8.49 0.57
CA GLU A 679 -11.75 9.43 1.55
C GLU A 679 -10.38 9.99 1.09
N ASP A 680 -9.39 9.12 0.85
CA ASP A 680 -8.01 9.52 0.51
C ASP A 680 -7.66 9.14 -0.95
N GLY A 681 -8.33 9.76 -1.94
CA GLY A 681 -7.89 9.74 -3.34
C GLY A 681 -8.15 8.47 -4.16
N GLY A 682 -8.72 7.41 -3.56
CA GLY A 682 -9.19 6.23 -4.28
C GLY A 682 -9.56 5.03 -3.41
N VAL A 683 -10.27 4.06 -4.01
CA VAL A 683 -10.67 2.79 -3.37
C VAL A 683 -9.51 1.80 -3.39
N THR A 684 -8.69 1.80 -2.34
CA THR A 684 -7.45 1.00 -2.26
C THR A 684 -6.91 0.90 -0.84
N PRO A 685 -6.41 -0.27 -0.41
CA PRO A 685 -5.59 -0.37 0.79
C PRO A 685 -4.13 0.00 0.52
N ASN A 686 -3.68 -0.08 -0.75
CA ASN A 686 -2.27 0.08 -1.13
C ASN A 686 -1.83 1.54 -1.08
N ASP A 687 -0.65 1.75 -0.49
CA ASP A 687 0.02 3.03 -0.26
C ASP A 687 -0.88 4.16 0.28
N ASN A 688 -1.88 3.78 1.07
CA ASN A 688 -2.85 4.69 1.62
C ASN A 688 -2.84 4.62 3.17
N PRO A 689 -2.35 5.66 3.88
CA PRO A 689 -2.25 5.66 5.34
C PRO A 689 -3.56 6.03 6.06
N HIS A 690 -4.68 6.15 5.36
CA HIS A 690 -5.98 6.53 5.93
C HIS A 690 -6.48 5.55 6.99
N VAL A 691 -7.08 6.06 8.08
CA VAL A 691 -7.57 5.27 9.22
C VAL A 691 -8.52 4.12 8.84
N ALA A 692 -9.29 4.27 7.76
CA ALA A 692 -10.20 3.24 7.25
C ALA A 692 -9.50 1.92 6.87
N ASN A 693 -8.19 1.92 6.62
CA ASN A 693 -7.41 0.69 6.39
C ASN A 693 -7.11 -0.09 7.69
N PHE A 694 -7.30 0.53 8.85
CA PHE A 694 -6.81 0.03 10.15
C PHE A 694 -7.93 -0.39 11.09
N HIS A 695 -9.03 0.35 11.09
CA HIS A 695 -10.18 0.12 11.97
C HIS A 695 -11.03 -1.04 11.43
N VAL A 696 -11.07 -2.13 12.18
CA VAL A 696 -11.63 -3.42 11.79
C VAL A 696 -12.66 -3.89 12.81
N PRO A 697 -13.65 -4.72 12.44
CA PRO A 697 -14.50 -5.35 13.45
C PRO A 697 -13.68 -6.34 14.27
N LEU A 698 -14.04 -6.52 15.54
CA LEU A 698 -13.53 -7.60 16.38
C LEU A 698 -14.64 -8.11 17.32
N VAL A 699 -14.95 -9.40 17.22
CA VAL A 699 -16.04 -10.05 17.95
C VAL A 699 -15.56 -11.36 18.56
N PHE A 700 -15.98 -11.65 19.79
CA PHE A 700 -15.90 -12.96 20.46
C PHE A 700 -17.31 -13.43 20.75
N SER A 701 -17.86 -14.31 19.92
CA SER A 701 -19.25 -14.75 20.02
C SER A 701 -19.39 -16.16 20.59
N HIS A 702 -20.27 -16.32 21.58
CA HIS A 702 -20.68 -17.60 22.15
C HIS A 702 -22.11 -17.47 22.74
N PRO A 703 -23.05 -18.45 22.56
CA PRO A 703 -24.44 -18.32 22.98
C PRO A 703 -24.62 -18.11 24.48
N SER A 704 -23.77 -18.75 25.27
CA SER A 704 -23.75 -18.60 26.73
C SER A 704 -23.11 -17.29 27.24
N LEU A 705 -22.47 -16.49 26.39
CA LEU A 705 -21.85 -15.22 26.81
C LEU A 705 -22.88 -14.08 26.76
N PRO A 706 -22.88 -13.15 27.73
CA PRO A 706 -23.71 -11.96 27.63
C PRO A 706 -23.20 -11.05 26.50
N PRO A 707 -24.08 -10.32 25.79
CA PRO A 707 -23.67 -9.31 24.83
C PRO A 707 -23.06 -8.11 25.55
N ILE A 708 -21.80 -7.79 25.25
CA ILE A 708 -21.03 -6.68 25.84
C ILE A 708 -20.31 -5.93 24.71
N THR A 709 -20.46 -4.60 24.68
CA THR A 709 -19.67 -3.73 23.81
C THR A 709 -18.50 -3.14 24.58
N LEU A 710 -17.28 -3.36 24.08
CA LEU A 710 -16.04 -2.77 24.59
C LEU A 710 -15.71 -1.52 23.77
N ASN A 711 -15.77 -0.36 24.41
CA ASN A 711 -15.45 0.93 23.80
C ASN A 711 -13.97 1.32 23.93
N ASN A 712 -13.16 0.46 24.57
CA ASN A 712 -11.73 0.67 24.73
C ASN A 712 -11.01 0.54 23.39
N ARG A 713 -9.85 1.19 23.29
CA ARG A 713 -8.95 1.06 22.15
C ARG A 713 -8.30 -0.33 22.16
N ILE A 714 -8.69 -1.19 21.23
CA ILE A 714 -8.22 -2.57 21.14
C ILE A 714 -7.31 -2.78 19.93
N SER A 715 -6.33 -3.68 20.09
CA SER A 715 -5.48 -4.20 19.02
C SER A 715 -5.72 -5.68 18.78
N SER A 716 -5.58 -6.16 17.54
CA SER A 716 -5.72 -7.58 17.22
C SER A 716 -4.67 -8.48 17.89
N LEU A 717 -3.57 -7.92 18.43
CA LEU A 717 -2.61 -8.65 19.27
C LEU A 717 -3.26 -9.20 20.56
N GLN A 718 -4.36 -8.60 21.00
CA GLN A 718 -5.09 -9.00 22.20
C GLN A 718 -5.94 -10.27 21.99
N ILE A 719 -6.10 -10.73 20.75
CA ILE A 719 -6.97 -11.87 20.44
C ILE A 719 -6.51 -13.15 21.11
N LEU A 720 -5.24 -13.52 20.88
CA LEU A 720 -4.67 -14.74 21.44
C LEU A 720 -4.75 -14.76 22.97
N PRO A 721 -4.22 -13.76 23.73
CA PRO A 721 -4.29 -13.80 25.18
C PRO A 721 -5.73 -13.79 25.70
N THR A 722 -6.68 -13.16 25.00
CA THR A 722 -8.10 -13.21 25.38
C THR A 722 -8.70 -14.61 25.22
N ILE A 723 -8.41 -15.32 24.13
CA ILE A 723 -8.86 -16.72 23.94
C ILE A 723 -8.30 -17.61 25.06
N LEU A 724 -7.01 -17.45 25.37
CA LEU A 724 -6.34 -18.21 26.43
C LEU A 724 -6.95 -17.92 27.81
N ASP A 725 -7.17 -16.66 28.17
CA ASP A 725 -7.80 -16.28 29.44
C ASP A 725 -9.23 -16.82 29.51
N LEU A 726 -10.03 -16.72 28.44
CA LEU A 726 -11.36 -17.33 28.36
C LEU A 726 -11.34 -18.84 28.60
N LEU A 727 -10.40 -19.58 28.00
CA LEU A 727 -10.29 -21.03 28.20
C LEU A 727 -9.97 -21.39 29.65
N VAL A 728 -9.14 -20.60 30.33
CA VAL A 728 -8.82 -20.77 31.76
C VAL A 728 -10.01 -20.40 32.64
N GLN A 729 -10.58 -19.20 32.48
CA GLN A 729 -11.65 -18.71 33.36
C GLN A 729 -12.96 -19.49 33.19
N SER A 730 -13.22 -20.03 32.00
CA SER A 730 -14.39 -20.90 31.75
C SER A 730 -14.20 -22.33 32.25
N SER A 731 -13.04 -22.67 32.80
CA SER A 731 -12.69 -24.05 33.18
C SER A 731 -12.81 -25.05 32.01
N SER A 732 -12.55 -24.60 30.78
CA SER A 732 -12.61 -25.40 29.54
C SER A 732 -11.34 -26.22 29.26
N LEU A 733 -10.49 -26.37 30.27
CA LEU A 733 -9.20 -27.05 30.22
C LEU A 733 -9.04 -27.99 31.42
N ASP A 734 -8.24 -29.04 31.27
CA ASP A 734 -7.78 -29.81 32.42
C ASP A 734 -6.77 -29.01 33.27
N LYS A 735 -6.48 -29.49 34.48
CA LYS A 735 -5.63 -28.77 35.45
C LYS A 735 -4.21 -28.50 34.93
N THR A 736 -3.61 -29.43 34.19
CA THR A 736 -2.25 -29.29 33.67
C THR A 736 -2.23 -28.26 32.54
N SER A 737 -3.18 -28.35 31.62
CA SER A 737 -3.32 -27.39 30.53
C SER A 737 -3.64 -25.97 31.03
N ALA A 738 -4.50 -25.84 32.05
CA ALA A 738 -4.81 -24.55 32.65
C ALA A 738 -3.58 -23.90 33.31
N LYS A 739 -2.75 -24.70 34.01
CA LYS A 739 -1.47 -24.22 34.55
C LYS A 739 -0.54 -23.73 33.44
N ALA A 740 -0.37 -24.51 32.38
CA ALA A 740 0.49 -24.15 31.27
C ALA A 740 0.07 -22.82 30.62
N ILE A 741 -1.24 -22.63 30.40
CA ILE A 741 -1.75 -21.36 29.85
C ILE A 741 -1.57 -20.21 30.83
N THR A 742 -1.80 -20.41 32.13
CA THR A 742 -1.60 -19.38 33.16
C THR A 742 -0.15 -18.91 33.21
N ASP A 743 0.81 -19.82 33.04
CA ASP A 743 2.24 -19.50 32.98
C ASP A 743 2.64 -18.77 31.69
N LEU A 744 1.92 -18.99 30.57
CA LEU A 744 2.19 -18.35 29.27
C LEU A 744 1.50 -16.99 29.09
N LEU A 745 0.32 -16.79 29.67
CA LEU A 745 -0.49 -15.58 29.50
C LEU A 745 0.30 -14.27 29.72
N PRO A 746 1.13 -14.13 30.77
CA PRO A 746 1.90 -12.91 31.00
C PRO A 746 2.91 -12.56 29.91
N LEU A 747 3.31 -13.53 29.08
CA LEU A 747 4.34 -13.32 28.05
C LEU A 747 3.83 -12.61 26.80
N TYR A 748 2.51 -12.49 26.61
CA TYR A 748 1.95 -11.83 25.44
C TYR A 748 1.92 -10.31 25.61
N GLU A 749 2.19 -9.59 24.53
CA GLU A 749 2.20 -8.12 24.52
C GLU A 749 0.81 -7.52 24.73
N GLY A 750 -0.23 -8.19 24.23
CA GLY A 750 -1.61 -7.71 24.30
C GLY A 750 -2.30 -8.01 25.64
N GLN A 751 -3.05 -7.03 26.14
CA GLN A 751 -3.92 -7.18 27.31
C GLN A 751 -5.15 -8.06 27.03
N SER A 752 -5.64 -8.79 28.03
CA SER A 752 -6.84 -9.62 27.92
C SER A 752 -8.12 -8.77 27.87
N MET A 753 -9.03 -9.04 26.93
CA MET A 753 -10.28 -8.27 26.78
C MET A 753 -11.42 -8.70 27.72
N ILE A 754 -11.24 -9.77 28.50
CA ILE A 754 -12.25 -10.16 29.52
C ILE A 754 -12.08 -9.36 30.83
N ARG A 755 -11.08 -8.49 30.88
CA ARG A 755 -10.73 -7.58 31.98
C ARG A 755 -10.65 -6.18 31.41
N GLU A 756 -10.85 -5.17 32.24
CA GLU A 756 -10.77 -3.78 31.79
C GLU A 756 -9.35 -3.50 31.24
N PRO A 757 -9.19 -3.12 29.96
CA PRO A 757 -7.89 -2.74 29.41
C PRO A 757 -7.37 -1.47 30.08
N ILE A 758 -6.10 -1.47 30.49
CA ILE A 758 -5.44 -0.34 31.13
C ILE A 758 -4.84 0.55 30.04
N PRO A 759 -5.33 1.78 29.82
CA PRO A 759 -4.82 2.64 28.76
C PRO A 759 -3.49 3.33 29.13
N GLU A 760 -3.28 3.59 30.42
CA GLU A 760 -2.10 4.23 30.97
C GLU A 760 -1.91 3.82 32.45
N SER A 761 -0.67 3.57 32.87
CA SER A 761 -0.32 3.32 34.26
C SER A 761 1.13 3.69 34.54
N SER A 762 1.39 4.35 35.68
CA SER A 762 2.74 4.70 36.14
C SER A 762 3.58 5.46 35.09
N GLY A 763 2.94 6.33 34.31
CA GLY A 763 3.58 7.10 33.23
C GLY A 763 3.84 6.31 31.93
N LYS A 764 3.47 5.03 31.87
CA LYS A 764 3.48 4.22 30.64
C LYS A 764 2.11 4.27 29.98
N GLN A 765 2.09 4.42 28.65
CA GLN A 765 0.90 4.33 27.84
C GLN A 765 0.84 2.97 27.13
N ASP A 766 -0.37 2.45 26.89
CA ASP A 766 -0.57 1.28 26.03
C ASP A 766 -0.40 1.70 24.56
N TRP A 767 0.83 1.55 24.06
CA TRP A 767 1.19 1.88 22.69
C TRP A 767 0.80 0.75 21.74
N GLN A 768 0.04 1.10 20.70
CA GLN A 768 -0.48 0.15 19.72
C GLN A 768 0.08 0.47 18.34
N PHE A 769 0.66 -0.53 17.69
CA PHE A 769 1.36 -0.40 16.41
C PHE A 769 0.67 -1.22 15.33
N THR A 770 0.61 -0.67 14.13
CA THR A 770 0.12 -1.37 12.93
C THR A 770 1.16 -1.28 11.83
N VAL A 771 1.67 -2.43 11.41
CA VAL A 771 2.57 -2.52 10.25
C VAL A 771 1.76 -2.29 8.98
N MET A 772 2.07 -1.21 8.27
CA MET A 772 1.23 -0.76 7.16
C MET A 772 1.67 -1.40 5.84
N ASN A 773 0.66 -1.84 5.08
CA ASN A 773 0.78 -2.56 3.83
C ASN A 773 1.78 -3.71 3.99
N THR A 774 2.59 -3.92 2.97
CA THR A 774 3.65 -4.93 2.97
C THR A 774 4.70 -4.69 4.05
N GLY A 775 4.72 -3.56 4.77
CA GLY A 775 5.51 -3.35 5.99
C GLY A 775 6.84 -2.63 5.83
N GLY A 776 7.18 -2.20 4.62
CA GLY A 776 8.46 -1.52 4.31
C GLY A 776 8.41 0.02 4.29
N THR A 777 7.22 0.62 4.19
CA THR A 777 7.07 2.06 3.84
C THR A 777 6.65 2.91 5.02
N TRP A 778 5.62 2.49 5.76
CA TRP A 778 5.04 3.23 6.87
C TRP A 778 4.77 2.32 8.07
N LEU A 779 4.76 2.93 9.26
CA LEU A 779 4.29 2.35 10.50
C LEU A 779 3.21 3.28 11.07
N ALA A 780 2.01 2.77 11.33
CA ALA A 780 1.03 3.55 12.07
C ALA A 780 1.12 3.21 13.56
N MET A 781 0.91 4.20 14.41
CA MET A 781 0.87 4.02 15.85
C MET A 781 -0.18 4.90 16.52
N ARG A 782 -0.68 4.42 17.65
CA ARG A 782 -1.56 5.15 18.56
C ARG A 782 -1.26 4.79 20.01
N SER A 783 -1.88 5.50 20.94
CA SER A 783 -1.90 5.16 22.36
C SER A 783 -3.34 4.92 22.78
N ALA A 784 -3.60 3.92 23.63
CA ALA A 784 -4.94 3.72 24.17
C ALA A 784 -5.41 4.92 25.01
N ALA A 785 -4.47 5.69 25.59
CA ALA A 785 -4.73 6.82 26.47
C ALA A 785 -5.10 8.12 25.77
N LYS A 786 -4.75 8.28 24.48
CA LYS A 786 -4.90 9.54 23.74
C LYS A 786 -5.67 9.33 22.42
N PRO A 787 -6.42 10.33 21.93
CA PRO A 787 -7.17 10.22 20.68
C PRO A 787 -6.31 10.45 19.42
N TYR A 788 -4.99 10.51 19.59
CA TYR A 788 -4.05 10.86 18.53
C TYR A 788 -3.56 9.64 17.78
N ARG A 789 -3.29 9.82 16.49
CA ARG A 789 -2.67 8.83 15.63
C ARG A 789 -1.50 9.45 14.87
N LEU A 790 -0.41 8.70 14.76
CA LEU A 790 0.78 9.09 14.03
C LEU A 790 1.14 8.01 13.01
N VAL A 791 1.33 8.40 11.76
CA VAL A 791 1.90 7.56 10.71
C VAL A 791 3.34 7.99 10.51
N VAL A 792 4.24 7.04 10.72
CA VAL A 792 5.69 7.20 10.75
C VAL A 792 6.27 6.69 9.44
N PRO A 793 7.02 7.52 8.70
CA PRO A 793 7.68 7.09 7.47
C PRO A 793 8.92 6.24 7.80
N LEU A 794 8.97 5.03 7.24
CA LEU A 794 10.14 4.12 7.32
C LEU A 794 11.12 4.35 6.16
N VAL A 795 10.71 5.18 5.20
CA VAL A 795 11.49 5.58 4.02
C VAL A 795 11.41 7.10 3.85
N PRO A 796 12.45 7.76 3.30
CA PRO A 796 12.49 9.23 3.21
C PRO A 796 11.58 9.82 2.12
N ASP A 797 10.86 8.97 1.38
CA ASP A 797 10.07 9.35 0.20
C ASP A 797 8.60 9.63 0.51
N VAL A 798 8.22 9.48 1.78
CA VAL A 798 6.83 9.60 2.25
C VAL A 798 6.76 10.46 3.50
N GLU A 799 5.58 11.02 3.74
CA GLU A 799 5.34 11.97 4.81
C GLU A 799 5.02 11.29 6.14
N TRP A 800 5.35 12.00 7.22
CA TRP A 800 4.69 11.85 8.50
C TRP A 800 3.25 12.36 8.38
N ARG A 801 2.29 11.65 8.99
CA ARG A 801 0.87 12.07 9.04
C ARG A 801 0.37 12.01 10.47
N PHE A 802 -0.27 13.08 10.94
CA PHE A 802 -0.88 13.18 12.26
C PHE A 802 -2.38 13.47 12.13
N SER A 803 -3.16 12.85 13.02
CA SER A 803 -4.60 13.09 13.14
C SER A 803 -5.06 13.00 14.60
N ASP A 804 -6.09 13.78 14.92
CA ASP A 804 -6.85 13.67 16.17
C ASP A 804 -8.23 13.09 15.85
N ILE A 805 -8.35 11.78 16.03
CA ILE A 805 -9.53 10.98 15.65
C ILE A 805 -10.77 11.37 16.46
N SER A 806 -10.61 12.03 17.61
CA SER A 806 -11.77 12.51 18.39
C SER A 806 -12.47 13.69 17.72
N SER A 807 -11.71 14.55 17.03
CA SER A 807 -12.21 15.75 16.35
C SER A 807 -12.40 15.56 14.84
N ASP A 808 -11.72 14.56 14.28
CA ASP A 808 -11.67 14.26 12.86
C ASP A 808 -11.61 12.73 12.66
N PRO A 809 -12.71 12.00 12.96
CA PRO A 809 -12.72 10.54 12.96
C PRO A 809 -12.45 9.93 11.59
N ASN A 810 -12.74 10.67 10.52
CA ASN A 810 -12.49 10.28 9.14
C ASN A 810 -11.18 10.86 8.58
N GLU A 811 -10.34 11.49 9.40
CA GLU A 811 -9.06 12.10 8.99
C GLU A 811 -9.13 13.03 7.75
N ASP A 812 -10.25 13.73 7.55
CA ASP A 812 -10.44 14.64 6.40
C ASP A 812 -9.43 15.81 6.42
N ARG A 813 -8.83 16.11 7.58
CA ARG A 813 -7.94 17.26 7.82
C ARG A 813 -6.64 16.85 8.51
N ALA A 814 -6.11 15.68 8.17
CA ALA A 814 -4.83 15.22 8.70
C ALA A 814 -3.66 16.18 8.36
N LEU A 815 -2.75 16.38 9.31
CA LEU A 815 -1.54 17.18 9.11
C LEU A 815 -0.42 16.31 8.56
N GLN A 816 0.27 16.77 7.52
CA GLN A 816 1.32 16.00 6.84
C GLN A 816 2.61 16.81 6.69
N SER A 817 3.75 16.14 6.84
CA SER A 817 5.04 16.74 6.52
C SER A 817 6.11 15.68 6.27
N PHE A 818 7.04 15.94 5.33
CA PHE A 818 8.23 15.10 5.14
C PHE A 818 9.19 15.12 6.35
N ASN A 819 9.07 16.10 7.25
CA ASN A 819 9.96 16.25 8.39
C ASN A 819 9.16 16.40 9.70
N ILE A 820 9.64 15.75 10.76
CA ILE A 820 8.98 15.77 12.07
C ILE A 820 8.96 17.16 12.72
N LYS A 821 10.02 17.99 12.55
CA LYS A 821 10.09 19.32 13.18
C LYS A 821 9.02 20.29 12.65
N PRO A 822 8.83 20.45 11.32
CA PRO A 822 7.66 21.15 10.79
C PRO A 822 6.33 20.56 11.26
N LEU A 823 6.18 19.24 11.26
CA LEU A 823 4.94 18.60 11.75
C LEU A 823 4.64 18.99 13.20
N LEU A 824 5.61 18.89 14.11
CA LEU A 824 5.47 19.29 15.52
C LEU A 824 5.04 20.75 15.67
N LYS A 825 5.55 21.65 14.83
CA LYS A 825 5.15 23.06 14.82
C LYS A 825 3.68 23.21 14.41
N ASP A 826 3.26 22.49 13.37
CA ASP A 826 1.89 22.57 12.86
C ASP A 826 0.89 21.93 13.83
N VAL A 827 1.23 20.78 14.42
CA VAL A 827 0.47 20.12 15.49
C VAL A 827 0.33 21.05 16.69
N GLY A 828 1.42 21.65 17.17
CA GLY A 828 1.38 22.58 18.30
C GLY A 828 0.51 23.81 18.04
N LYS A 829 0.47 24.28 16.78
CA LYS A 829 -0.36 25.42 16.36
C LYS A 829 -1.84 25.07 16.26
N VAL A 830 -2.19 23.88 15.78
CA VAL A 830 -3.58 23.48 15.49
C VAL A 830 -4.24 22.74 16.66
N HIS A 831 -3.52 21.82 17.30
CA HIS A 831 -4.03 20.93 18.35
C HIS A 831 -3.44 21.22 19.75
N GLY A 832 -2.52 22.19 19.85
CA GLY A 832 -1.95 22.65 21.12
C GLY A 832 -0.73 21.86 21.60
N GLU A 833 -0.18 22.28 22.74
CA GLU A 833 1.12 21.81 23.22
C GLU A 833 1.12 20.35 23.65
N SER A 834 0.04 19.85 24.27
CA SER A 834 -0.05 18.45 24.68
C SER A 834 0.01 17.48 23.49
N ALA A 835 -0.62 17.82 22.37
CA ALA A 835 -0.52 17.03 21.14
C ALA A 835 0.91 17.06 20.57
N ARG A 836 1.57 18.23 20.63
CA ARG A 836 2.98 18.37 20.20
C ARG A 836 3.92 17.50 21.03
N GLU A 837 3.78 17.52 22.36
CA GLU A 837 4.58 16.68 23.27
C GLU A 837 4.35 15.19 22.99
N TRP A 838 3.09 14.78 22.83
CA TRP A 838 2.75 13.39 22.50
C TRP A 838 3.34 12.93 21.17
N VAL A 839 3.33 13.77 20.12
CA VAL A 839 3.96 13.43 18.83
C VAL A 839 5.47 13.29 18.98
N GLY A 840 6.11 14.11 19.82
CA GLY A 840 7.52 13.99 20.13
C GLY A 840 7.85 12.65 20.79
N GLU A 841 7.11 12.30 21.84
CA GLU A 841 7.24 11.01 22.52
C GLU A 841 6.95 9.82 21.59
N ALA A 842 5.85 9.87 20.85
CA ALA A 842 5.45 8.84 19.90
C ALA A 842 6.54 8.58 18.84
N ALA A 843 7.20 9.62 18.33
CA ALA A 843 8.29 9.46 17.37
C ALA A 843 9.50 8.71 17.97
N HIS A 844 9.85 8.96 19.23
CA HIS A 844 10.91 8.24 19.94
C HIS A 844 10.49 6.78 20.25
N VAL A 845 9.25 6.57 20.69
CA VAL A 845 8.68 5.23 20.92
C VAL A 845 8.68 4.41 19.63
N ALA A 846 8.29 4.99 18.49
CA ALA A 846 8.34 4.32 17.19
C ALA A 846 9.77 3.90 16.81
N GLN A 847 10.75 4.79 17.00
CA GLN A 847 12.14 4.49 16.64
C GLN A 847 12.69 3.33 17.48
N TRP A 848 12.45 3.35 18.79
CA TRP A 848 12.84 2.25 19.68
C TRP A 848 12.10 0.95 19.32
N TRP A 849 10.79 1.03 19.12
CA TRP A 849 9.96 -0.15 18.86
C TRP A 849 10.32 -0.85 17.56
N VAL A 850 10.64 -0.12 16.47
CA VAL A 850 11.09 -0.74 15.21
C VAL A 850 12.41 -1.49 15.42
N ALA A 851 13.35 -0.91 16.15
CA ALA A 851 14.62 -1.56 16.46
C ALA A 851 14.41 -2.84 17.29
N GLU A 852 13.51 -2.77 18.27
CA GLU A 852 13.19 -3.90 19.14
C GLU A 852 12.38 -4.98 18.42
N ASN A 853 11.46 -4.61 17.53
CA ASN A 853 10.76 -5.52 16.64
C ASN A 853 11.76 -6.36 15.83
N TRP A 854 12.73 -5.72 15.17
CA TRP A 854 13.77 -6.44 14.44
C TRP A 854 14.59 -7.38 15.32
N ARG A 855 14.95 -6.96 16.54
CA ARG A 855 15.65 -7.84 17.49
C ARG A 855 14.83 -9.06 17.89
N ARG A 856 13.54 -8.88 18.24
CA ARG A 856 12.63 -9.98 18.62
C ARG A 856 12.49 -11.01 17.50
N TRP A 857 12.43 -10.53 16.26
CA TRP A 857 12.36 -11.38 15.07
C TRP A 857 13.72 -11.95 14.60
N GLU A 858 14.83 -11.63 15.27
CA GLU A 858 16.20 -11.97 14.83
C GLU A 858 16.49 -11.47 13.39
N TYR A 859 15.90 -10.34 13.01
CA TYR A 859 16.07 -9.71 11.70
C TYR A 859 17.29 -8.79 11.71
N LEU A 860 18.16 -8.97 10.70
CA LEU A 860 19.31 -8.12 10.46
C LEU A 860 19.13 -7.40 9.11
N PRO A 861 19.04 -6.06 9.07
CA PRO A 861 18.73 -5.30 7.84
C PRO A 861 19.74 -5.44 6.68
N GLU A 862 20.95 -5.95 6.96
CA GLU A 862 22.01 -6.12 5.96
C GLU A 862 21.99 -7.47 5.23
N ASN A 863 21.14 -8.42 5.66
CA ASN A 863 21.08 -9.79 5.14
C ASN A 863 19.90 -10.05 4.19
#